data_AF-A0A093VL85-F1
#
_entry.id   AF-A0A093VL85-F1
#
_cell.length_a   1.000
_cell.length_b   1.000
_cell.length_c   1.000
_cell.angle_alpha   90.00
_cell.angle_beta   90.00
_cell.angle_gamma   90.00
#
_symmetry.space_group_name_H-M   'P 1'
#
loop_
_entity.id
_entity.type
_entity.pdbx_description
1 polymer ?
#
loop_
_entity_poly.entity_id
_entity_poly.type
_entity_poly.pdbx_seq_one_letter_code
_entity_poly.pdbx_strand_id
1 'polypeptide(L)'
;MYWLRNLLPLTICSTAFAAAASKGGVWQKGKVCNVTALGGKRDDVPNILEAFSRCGKDGTIVFPEDQNYWIATRLNPIVSNVVIDWRGVWTFSDALDYWRNHSYPITFQNHHAGFVLTGDHITIEGHGTGQIYGNGNAWYNVEQGVTQPGRPMPFVFWNVSEVLVEDFTVKDPPLWSLNIMNGTNMVFNNITCNATAVNAPYGTNWVQNTDGFDTMDANNIELNGFTYQGGDDCVAIKPRSYNVRVSNVACHGGNGIAIGSLGQYLEDASVKNVVIDNVDIIGYNKDMHNAAYIKTYMGGRVLQRSYESAGLPNGGGWGTVENILFSNFNVQGASAGPAITQDTGDNGTFKGTSLIAISNVAFVNFTGYLNGVSRAASVSCSNVHPCYNIDFQNVDLLPSQNATAYGNVTCSYIESGGVRAMPPGRKRRANAEQPNNTNTDDEGRPSQRRRQSQDNASASDASEDEGHRAPSSTDVMVKKMVRLALSSEYARLPIRRTDISAKVLGEQGARQFKLVFDEAQKVLRHRFGMQMIELPAKEKVTITQRRAAQRVEKPSTATKSWMVMSTLPPSFRTPEILPPSKAPTSFLDSTYTALYTFIISVITLSGGSILEQKLDRYLKRTNIEQYTPIDRTDRLLQRLCKEGYLVRNREMDGGEEVIEYMVGPRGKIEVGESGVSGLVRKVYGRNAPAEGEANDDFEAKLARSVGSRRTVNQPTETTGATAVEESGQNNRQNRRSTRNRGVGDNDDADYRG
;
A
#
# COMPACT_ATOMS: atom_id res chain seq x y z
N MET A 1 74.96 17.47 -30.00
CA MET A 1 75.71 16.55 -30.88
C MET A 1 75.64 15.16 -30.28
N TYR A 2 75.29 14.17 -31.11
CA TYR A 2 75.37 12.72 -30.90
C TYR A 2 76.31 12.27 -29.79
N TRP A 3 75.89 11.32 -28.94
CA TRP A 3 76.62 10.07 -28.68
C TRP A 3 75.70 9.05 -27.97
N LEU A 4 75.38 7.98 -28.69
CA LEU A 4 74.94 6.69 -28.21
C LEU A 4 76.14 5.94 -27.58
N ARG A 5 75.91 5.28 -26.44
CA ARG A 5 76.33 3.90 -26.09
C ARG A 5 76.58 3.76 -24.59
N ASN A 6 75.75 2.97 -23.91
CA ASN A 6 76.17 1.64 -23.44
C ASN A 6 74.98 0.92 -22.77
N LEU A 7 74.57 -0.18 -23.39
CA LEU A 7 73.69 -1.22 -22.87
C LEU A 7 74.55 -2.47 -22.66
N LEU A 8 74.34 -3.17 -21.54
CA LEU A 8 74.21 -4.64 -21.39
C LEU A 8 74.05 -4.98 -19.88
N PRO A 9 73.47 -6.15 -19.53
CA PRO A 9 72.27 -6.21 -18.70
C PRO A 9 72.51 -6.92 -17.36
N LEU A 10 71.75 -6.56 -16.32
CA LEU A 10 71.54 -7.44 -15.17
C LEU A 10 70.11 -7.95 -15.17
N THR A 11 70.03 -9.26 -15.37
CA THR A 11 68.92 -10.15 -15.05
C THR A 11 68.34 -9.84 -13.67
N ILE A 12 67.14 -9.27 -13.62
CA ILE A 12 66.30 -9.29 -12.43
C ILE A 12 65.20 -10.31 -12.69
N CYS A 13 65.21 -11.32 -11.82
CA CYS A 13 64.30 -12.44 -11.75
C CYS A 13 62.86 -11.92 -11.68
N SER A 14 62.09 -12.12 -12.76
CA SER A 14 60.65 -11.94 -12.77
C SER A 14 60.02 -13.00 -11.88
N THR A 15 59.91 -12.71 -10.58
CA THR A 15 58.95 -13.40 -9.72
C THR A 15 57.58 -12.92 -10.17
N ALA A 16 56.99 -13.66 -11.10
CA ALA A 16 55.57 -13.57 -11.38
C ALA A 16 54.84 -13.93 -10.08
N PHE A 17 54.48 -12.92 -9.29
CA PHE A 17 53.29 -13.02 -8.45
C PHE A 17 52.13 -13.16 -9.42
N ALA A 18 51.84 -14.41 -9.80
CA ALA A 18 50.51 -14.76 -10.23
C ALA A 18 49.61 -14.40 -9.05
N ALA A 19 48.96 -13.23 -9.13
CA ALA A 19 47.78 -12.97 -8.33
C ALA A 19 46.83 -14.11 -8.66
N ALA A 20 46.76 -15.08 -7.76
CA ALA A 20 45.73 -16.09 -7.79
C ALA A 20 44.42 -15.29 -7.73
N ALA A 21 43.75 -15.14 -8.87
CA ALA A 21 42.41 -14.59 -8.92
C ALA A 21 41.58 -15.47 -7.99
N SER A 22 41.28 -14.97 -6.79
CA SER A 22 40.37 -15.63 -5.88
C SER A 22 39.10 -15.88 -6.67
N LYS A 23 38.69 -17.13 -6.81
CA LYS A 23 37.39 -17.45 -7.39
C LYS A 23 36.35 -16.79 -6.49
N GLY A 24 35.84 -15.62 -6.88
CA GLY A 24 34.77 -14.94 -6.16
C GLY A 24 33.58 -15.89 -5.96
N GLY A 25 32.80 -15.68 -4.89
CA GLY A 25 31.76 -16.60 -4.48
C GLY A 25 31.40 -16.48 -2.99
N VAL A 26 30.55 -17.39 -2.52
CA VAL A 26 30.07 -17.44 -1.14
C VAL A 26 30.75 -18.57 -0.39
N TRP A 27 31.47 -18.23 0.67
CA TRP A 27 32.01 -19.20 1.61
C TRP A 27 31.19 -19.19 2.90
N GLN A 28 30.71 -20.35 3.34
CA GLN A 28 29.87 -20.48 4.53
C GLN A 28 30.58 -21.31 5.61
N LYS A 29 30.59 -20.79 6.84
CA LYS A 29 30.98 -21.54 8.04
C LYS A 29 29.91 -21.36 9.13
N GLY A 30 29.15 -22.42 9.39
CA GLY A 30 28.00 -22.35 10.28
C GLY A 30 26.94 -21.39 9.73
N LYS A 31 26.53 -20.40 10.54
CA LYS A 31 25.56 -19.37 10.18
C LYS A 31 26.19 -18.09 9.63
N VAL A 32 27.48 -18.11 9.31
CA VAL A 32 28.21 -16.98 8.74
C VAL A 32 28.53 -17.24 7.27
N CYS A 33 28.13 -16.32 6.40
CA CYS A 33 28.43 -16.33 4.96
C CYS A 33 29.37 -15.16 4.64
N ASN A 34 30.59 -15.46 4.19
CA ASN A 34 31.53 -14.46 3.68
C ASN A 34 31.43 -14.43 2.15
N VAL A 35 31.23 -13.24 1.58
CA VAL A 35 31.04 -13.06 0.15
C VAL A 35 32.28 -12.41 -0.45
N THR A 36 32.90 -13.03 -1.43
CA THR A 36 34.03 -12.45 -2.19
C THR A 36 33.53 -12.00 -3.55
N ALA A 37 33.83 -10.77 -3.94
CA ALA A 37 33.41 -10.22 -5.22
C ALA A 37 34.05 -11.01 -6.38
N LEU A 38 33.31 -11.15 -7.48
CA LEU A 38 33.82 -11.76 -8.71
C LEU A 38 34.89 -10.89 -9.37
N GLY A 39 34.81 -9.57 -9.21
CA GLY A 39 35.69 -8.63 -9.88
C GLY A 39 35.50 -8.59 -11.41
N GLY A 40 36.14 -7.62 -12.06
CA GLY A 40 36.06 -7.43 -13.51
C GLY A 40 34.66 -7.04 -14.02
N LYS A 41 33.88 -6.30 -13.21
CA LYS A 41 32.48 -5.90 -13.52
C LYS A 41 31.55 -7.08 -13.86
N ARG A 42 31.81 -8.26 -13.29
CA ARG A 42 30.90 -9.41 -13.40
C ARG A 42 29.81 -9.28 -12.36
N ASP A 43 28.57 -9.62 -12.72
CA ASP A 43 27.42 -9.45 -11.84
C ASP A 43 27.53 -10.29 -10.56
N ASP A 44 27.64 -9.63 -9.41
CA ASP A 44 27.77 -10.25 -8.09
C ASP A 44 26.42 -10.57 -7.45
N VAL A 45 25.31 -10.10 -8.03
CA VAL A 45 23.95 -10.30 -7.48
C VAL A 45 23.62 -11.78 -7.23
N PRO A 46 23.95 -12.74 -8.11
CA PRO A 46 23.73 -14.16 -7.83
C PRO A 46 24.43 -14.65 -6.55
N ASN A 47 25.69 -14.23 -6.32
CA ASN A 47 26.44 -14.60 -5.13
C ASN A 47 25.86 -13.94 -3.88
N ILE A 48 25.47 -12.67 -3.98
CA ILE A 48 24.82 -11.93 -2.91
C ILE A 48 23.50 -12.62 -2.51
N LEU A 49 22.64 -12.96 -3.48
CA LEU A 49 21.38 -13.67 -3.23
C LEU A 49 21.60 -15.08 -2.67
N GLU A 50 22.65 -15.78 -3.08
CA GLU A 50 23.05 -17.06 -2.49
C GLU A 50 23.44 -16.91 -1.01
N ALA A 51 24.18 -15.86 -0.66
CA ALA A 51 24.54 -15.57 0.73
C ALA A 51 23.30 -15.24 1.58
N PHE A 52 22.38 -14.42 1.06
CA PHE A 52 21.10 -14.15 1.71
C PHE A 52 20.24 -15.41 1.87
N SER A 53 20.21 -16.28 0.87
CA SER A 53 19.48 -17.55 0.96
C SER A 53 20.05 -18.49 2.05
N ARG A 54 21.37 -18.54 2.20
CA ARG A 54 22.05 -19.44 3.15
C ARG A 54 22.11 -18.91 4.58
N CYS A 55 22.36 -17.61 4.74
CA CYS A 55 22.64 -16.98 6.03
C CYS A 55 21.70 -15.82 6.37
N GLY A 56 20.74 -15.47 5.51
CA GLY A 56 19.76 -14.41 5.76
C GLY A 56 18.69 -14.76 6.80
N LYS A 57 18.80 -15.93 7.45
CA LYS A 57 17.97 -16.31 8.59
C LYS A 57 18.81 -16.84 9.76
N ASP A 58 18.68 -16.17 10.91
CA ASP A 58 19.41 -16.48 12.14
C ASP A 58 20.92 -16.55 11.91
N GLY A 59 21.47 -15.58 11.17
CA GLY A 59 22.84 -15.65 10.67
C GLY A 59 23.49 -14.31 10.37
N THR A 60 24.73 -14.38 9.89
CA THR A 60 25.56 -13.22 9.57
C THR A 60 26.04 -13.30 8.13
N ILE A 61 25.94 -12.20 7.40
CA ILE A 61 26.49 -12.06 6.05
C ILE A 61 27.58 -11.01 6.12
N VAL A 62 28.77 -11.34 5.63
CA VAL A 62 29.95 -10.47 5.67
C VAL A 62 30.33 -10.09 4.25
N PHE A 63 30.38 -8.78 3.99
CA PHE A 63 30.94 -8.17 2.80
C PHE A 63 32.27 -7.49 3.18
N PRO A 64 33.43 -8.13 2.97
CA PRO A 64 34.72 -7.60 3.43
C PRO A 64 35.10 -6.25 2.80
N GLU A 65 35.91 -5.48 3.52
CA GLU A 65 36.27 -4.09 3.21
C GLU A 65 37.03 -3.94 1.88
N ASP A 66 37.84 -4.93 1.52
CA ASP A 66 38.67 -4.92 0.31
C ASP A 66 37.90 -5.34 -0.95
N GLN A 67 36.59 -5.51 -0.85
CA GLN A 67 35.73 -5.99 -1.94
C GLN A 67 34.90 -4.86 -2.57
N ASN A 68 34.78 -4.91 -3.89
CA ASN A 68 33.83 -4.10 -4.65
C ASN A 68 32.94 -5.02 -5.50
N TYR A 69 31.66 -5.09 -5.13
CA TYR A 69 30.66 -5.95 -5.76
C TYR A 69 29.96 -5.19 -6.88
N TRP A 70 29.94 -5.77 -8.07
CA TRP A 70 29.29 -5.17 -9.22
C TRP A 70 27.83 -5.63 -9.31
N ILE A 71 26.90 -4.72 -9.00
CA ILE A 71 25.46 -4.95 -9.02
C ILE A 71 24.95 -4.66 -10.43
N ALA A 72 24.84 -5.70 -11.27
CA ALA A 72 24.40 -5.53 -12.66
C ALA A 72 22.93 -5.90 -12.87
N THR A 73 22.30 -6.55 -11.90
CA THR A 73 20.88 -6.91 -11.94
C THR A 73 20.13 -6.46 -10.69
N ARG A 74 18.82 -6.30 -10.79
CA ARG A 74 17.96 -5.99 -9.63
C ARG A 74 17.93 -7.15 -8.62
N LEU A 75 17.76 -6.84 -7.34
CA LEU A 75 17.71 -7.86 -6.27
C LEU A 75 16.72 -7.51 -5.15
N ASN A 76 16.08 -8.55 -4.60
CA ASN A 76 15.08 -8.40 -3.54
C ASN A 76 15.13 -9.53 -2.46
N PRO A 77 16.21 -9.64 -1.68
CA PRO A 77 16.30 -10.64 -0.63
C PRO A 77 15.23 -10.45 0.46
N ILE A 78 14.79 -11.58 1.03
CA ILE A 78 13.92 -11.63 2.20
C ILE A 78 14.71 -12.25 3.36
N VAL A 79 14.80 -11.56 4.48
CA VAL A 79 15.65 -11.94 5.61
C VAL A 79 14.88 -11.93 6.93
N SER A 80 15.42 -12.59 7.96
CA SER A 80 14.86 -12.51 9.32
C SER A 80 15.94 -12.79 10.35
N ASN A 81 16.06 -11.95 11.37
CA ASN A 81 17.08 -12.10 12.42
C ASN A 81 18.49 -12.25 11.82
N VAL A 82 18.93 -11.23 11.08
CA VAL A 82 20.19 -11.23 10.33
C VAL A 82 21.08 -10.06 10.72
N VAL A 83 22.38 -10.32 10.79
CA VAL A 83 23.42 -9.28 10.83
C VAL A 83 24.09 -9.21 9.47
N ILE A 84 24.14 -8.03 8.88
CA ILE A 84 24.84 -7.74 7.63
C ILE A 84 26.06 -6.88 8.00
N ASP A 85 27.21 -7.53 8.19
CA ASP A 85 28.51 -6.86 8.37
C ASP A 85 28.98 -6.39 6.98
N TRP A 86 28.73 -5.11 6.68
CA TRP A 86 28.82 -4.56 5.34
C TRP A 86 29.97 -3.56 5.25
N ARG A 87 31.20 -4.03 5.06
CA ARG A 87 32.39 -3.17 4.95
C ARG A 87 32.76 -2.81 3.51
N GLY A 88 32.42 -3.69 2.56
CA GLY A 88 32.74 -3.53 1.15
C GLY A 88 31.79 -2.59 0.40
N VAL A 89 32.15 -2.27 -0.84
CA VAL A 89 31.39 -1.35 -1.69
C VAL A 89 30.50 -2.13 -2.65
N TRP A 90 29.21 -1.79 -2.74
CA TRP A 90 28.32 -2.27 -3.79
C TRP A 90 28.19 -1.22 -4.88
N THR A 91 28.81 -1.47 -6.03
CA THR A 91 28.75 -0.58 -7.18
C THR A 91 27.65 -1.01 -8.15
N PHE A 92 26.66 -0.16 -8.36
CA PHE A 92 25.63 -0.36 -9.38
C PHE A 92 26.19 -0.17 -10.79
N SER A 93 25.74 -1.01 -11.72
CA SER A 93 26.16 -0.90 -13.12
C SER A 93 25.67 0.40 -13.77
N ASP A 94 26.48 0.95 -14.67
CA ASP A 94 26.18 2.10 -15.53
C ASP A 94 25.28 1.75 -16.73
N ALA A 95 24.61 0.59 -16.70
CA ALA A 95 23.73 0.14 -17.77
C ALA A 95 22.34 0.79 -17.65
N LEU A 96 22.25 2.08 -18.03
CA LEU A 96 21.02 2.89 -17.94
C LEU A 96 19.80 2.18 -18.57
N ASP A 97 19.96 1.65 -19.79
CA ASP A 97 18.88 0.95 -20.51
C ASP A 97 18.42 -0.32 -19.80
N TYR A 98 19.34 -1.05 -19.14
CA TYR A 98 18.96 -2.20 -18.34
C TYR A 98 18.07 -1.73 -17.18
N TRP A 99 18.53 -0.76 -16.39
CA TRP A 99 17.82 -0.31 -15.20
C TRP A 99 16.44 0.30 -15.49
N ARG A 100 16.30 1.06 -16.57
CA ARG A 100 14.98 1.59 -16.97
C ARG A 100 13.97 0.49 -17.25
N ASN A 101 14.42 -0.63 -17.82
CA ASN A 101 13.54 -1.71 -18.29
C ASN A 101 13.40 -2.87 -17.28
N HIS A 102 14.29 -2.97 -16.29
CA HIS A 102 14.37 -4.13 -15.40
C HIS A 102 14.31 -3.80 -13.91
N SER A 103 14.24 -2.53 -13.50
CA SER A 103 14.02 -2.16 -12.10
C SER A 103 12.63 -2.60 -11.58
N TYR A 104 12.44 -2.65 -10.26
CA TYR A 104 11.12 -2.89 -9.66
C TYR A 104 10.29 -1.61 -9.73
N PRO A 105 9.11 -1.62 -10.37
CA PRO A 105 8.25 -0.44 -10.42
C PRO A 105 7.64 -0.14 -9.05
N ILE A 106 7.62 1.14 -8.69
CA ILE A 106 6.98 1.69 -7.49
C ILE A 106 5.90 2.66 -7.95
N THR A 107 4.65 2.35 -7.62
CA THR A 107 3.50 3.14 -8.07
C THR A 107 3.55 4.58 -7.55
N PHE A 108 3.99 4.76 -6.31
CA PHE A 108 4.14 6.09 -5.72
C PHE A 108 5.17 6.88 -6.51
N GLN A 109 4.75 8.03 -7.05
CA GLN A 109 5.56 8.94 -7.85
C GLN A 109 6.21 8.31 -9.08
N ASN A 110 5.66 7.21 -9.63
CA ASN A 110 6.22 6.56 -10.83
C ASN A 110 7.72 6.24 -10.69
N HIS A 111 8.11 5.80 -9.49
CA HIS A 111 9.49 5.52 -9.13
C HIS A 111 9.87 4.07 -9.39
N HIS A 112 11.15 3.79 -9.25
CA HIS A 112 11.73 2.49 -9.56
C HIS A 112 12.78 2.15 -8.51
N ALA A 113 12.96 0.87 -8.19
CA ALA A 113 13.99 0.39 -7.25
C ALA A 113 14.91 -0.64 -7.90
N GLY A 114 16.20 -0.55 -7.62
CA GLY A 114 17.20 -1.54 -8.01
C GLY A 114 17.42 -2.62 -6.94
N PHE A 115 17.38 -2.21 -5.66
CA PHE A 115 17.53 -3.09 -4.50
C PHE A 115 16.40 -2.86 -3.50
N VAL A 116 15.70 -3.94 -3.14
CA VAL A 116 14.64 -3.95 -2.13
C VAL A 116 14.99 -4.94 -1.03
N LEU A 117 15.14 -4.50 0.21
CA LEU A 117 15.34 -5.38 1.37
C LEU A 117 14.03 -5.56 2.13
N THR A 118 13.63 -6.80 2.34
CA THR A 118 12.39 -7.17 3.06
C THR A 118 12.71 -8.10 4.22
N GLY A 119 11.99 -8.00 5.34
CA GLY A 119 12.25 -8.88 6.49
C GLY A 119 12.06 -8.26 7.85
N ASP A 120 12.50 -8.96 8.88
CA ASP A 120 12.42 -8.50 10.27
C ASP A 120 13.73 -8.73 11.04
N HIS A 121 13.98 -7.96 12.11
CA HIS A 121 15.18 -8.08 12.94
C HIS A 121 16.47 -8.01 12.11
N ILE A 122 16.68 -6.89 11.43
CA ILE A 122 17.79 -6.67 10.51
C ILE A 122 18.78 -5.72 11.16
N THR A 123 20.04 -6.13 11.29
CA THR A 123 21.15 -5.23 11.68
C THR A 123 22.09 -5.06 10.49
N ILE A 124 22.42 -3.82 10.13
CA ILE A 124 23.39 -3.49 9.09
C ILE A 124 24.51 -2.66 9.72
N GLU A 125 25.73 -3.18 9.68
CA GLU A 125 26.91 -2.54 10.25
C GLU A 125 27.85 -2.11 9.12
N GLY A 126 27.89 -0.81 8.82
CA GLY A 126 28.71 -0.26 7.74
C GLY A 126 30.18 -0.04 8.12
N HIS A 127 30.49 0.08 9.42
CA HIS A 127 31.85 0.32 9.94
C HIS A 127 32.58 1.54 9.32
N GLY A 128 31.85 2.49 8.74
CA GLY A 128 32.39 3.70 8.11
C GLY A 128 32.95 3.50 6.70
N THR A 129 33.04 2.26 6.20
CA THR A 129 33.50 1.95 4.83
C THR A 129 32.40 1.35 3.96
N GLY A 130 31.39 0.75 4.60
CA GLY A 130 30.20 0.19 3.99
C GLY A 130 29.46 1.19 3.13
N GLN A 131 29.33 0.85 1.85
CA GLN A 131 28.81 1.80 0.89
C GLN A 131 28.02 1.13 -0.23
N ILE A 132 26.92 1.77 -0.62
CA ILE A 132 26.36 1.64 -1.97
C ILE A 132 26.88 2.80 -2.82
N TYR A 133 27.51 2.49 -3.95
CA TYR A 133 27.87 3.43 -4.99
C TYR A 133 26.91 3.25 -6.17
N GLY A 134 25.92 4.13 -6.28
CA GLY A 134 24.81 4.04 -7.23
C GLY A 134 25.17 4.37 -8.67
N ASN A 135 26.37 4.88 -8.92
CA ASN A 135 26.86 5.27 -10.25
C ASN A 135 25.97 6.35 -10.95
N GLY A 136 25.37 7.22 -10.14
CA GLY A 136 24.42 8.25 -10.52
C GLY A 136 24.95 9.27 -11.52
N ASN A 137 26.26 9.55 -11.52
CA ASN A 137 26.85 10.49 -12.48
C ASN A 137 26.61 10.12 -13.94
N ALA A 138 26.49 8.82 -14.26
CA ALA A 138 26.09 8.38 -15.60
C ALA A 138 24.70 8.90 -16.00
N TRP A 139 23.76 8.92 -15.05
CA TRP A 139 22.41 9.47 -15.24
C TRP A 139 22.42 10.99 -15.31
N TYR A 140 23.13 11.65 -14.39
CA TYR A 140 23.18 13.11 -14.31
C TYR A 140 23.72 13.73 -15.60
N ASN A 141 24.72 13.09 -16.22
CA ASN A 141 25.30 13.56 -17.49
C ASN A 141 24.34 13.49 -18.66
N VAL A 142 23.49 12.44 -18.72
CA VAL A 142 22.54 12.22 -19.80
C VAL A 142 21.31 13.11 -19.64
N GLU A 143 20.84 13.29 -18.41
CA GLU A 143 19.56 13.96 -18.13
C GLU A 143 19.70 15.45 -17.76
N GLN A 144 20.87 15.87 -17.24
CA GLN A 144 21.21 17.27 -16.98
C GLN A 144 20.16 18.02 -16.14
N GLY A 145 19.60 17.36 -15.13
CA GLY A 145 18.56 17.90 -14.24
C GLY A 145 17.12 17.68 -14.71
N VAL A 146 16.91 17.14 -15.92
CA VAL A 146 15.58 16.80 -16.44
C VAL A 146 15.27 15.32 -16.22
N THR A 147 14.92 14.99 -14.98
CA THR A 147 14.64 13.62 -14.56
C THR A 147 13.63 12.90 -15.46
N GLN A 148 13.96 11.66 -15.85
CA GLN A 148 13.08 10.77 -16.60
C GLN A 148 12.71 9.51 -15.81
N PRO A 149 11.56 8.85 -16.10
CA PRO A 149 11.18 7.59 -15.45
C PRO A 149 12.21 6.47 -15.63
N GLY A 150 12.32 5.58 -14.65
CA GLY A 150 13.17 4.39 -14.73
C GLY A 150 14.55 4.51 -14.08
N ARG A 151 14.88 5.64 -13.44
CA ARG A 151 16.06 5.72 -12.57
C ARG A 151 15.83 4.89 -11.31
N PRO A 152 16.67 3.90 -10.98
CA PRO A 152 16.46 3.07 -9.81
C PRO A 152 16.93 3.76 -8.54
N MET A 153 16.08 3.79 -7.52
CA MET A 153 16.52 3.97 -6.13
C MET A 153 17.45 2.81 -5.77
N PRO A 154 18.66 3.07 -5.26
CA PRO A 154 19.66 2.04 -5.06
C PRO A 154 19.49 1.32 -3.71
N PHE A 155 18.65 1.83 -2.80
CA PHE A 155 18.37 1.15 -1.53
C PHE A 155 16.95 1.45 -1.00
N VAL A 156 16.07 0.44 -1.02
CA VAL A 156 14.72 0.53 -0.47
C VAL A 156 14.51 -0.53 0.60
N PHE A 157 14.10 -0.10 1.79
CA PHE A 157 13.54 -0.99 2.81
C PHE A 157 12.04 -1.14 2.55
N TRP A 158 11.56 -2.35 2.29
CA TRP A 158 10.14 -2.57 2.00
C TRP A 158 9.55 -3.74 2.79
N ASN A 159 8.48 -3.47 3.54
CA ASN A 159 7.81 -4.42 4.41
C ASN A 159 8.79 -4.96 5.46
N VAL A 160 9.32 -4.03 6.26
CA VAL A 160 10.35 -4.33 7.26
C VAL A 160 9.93 -3.97 8.68
N SER A 161 10.49 -4.68 9.66
CA SER A 161 10.34 -4.31 11.06
C SER A 161 11.58 -4.63 11.90
N GLU A 162 11.83 -3.87 12.96
CA GLU A 162 12.98 -4.07 13.86
C GLU A 162 14.30 -3.97 13.08
N VAL A 163 14.65 -2.77 12.63
CA VAL A 163 15.85 -2.54 11.80
C VAL A 163 16.81 -1.58 12.50
N LEU A 164 18.09 -1.93 12.51
CA LEU A 164 19.20 -1.06 12.91
C LEU A 164 20.17 -0.93 11.73
N VAL A 165 20.52 0.30 11.36
CA VAL A 165 21.55 0.60 10.35
C VAL A 165 22.54 1.60 10.93
N GLU A 166 23.82 1.27 10.90
CA GLU A 166 24.88 2.12 11.48
C GLU A 166 26.04 2.34 10.50
N ASP A 167 26.58 3.56 10.50
CA ASP A 167 27.83 3.97 9.82
C ASP A 167 27.87 3.61 8.32
N PHE A 168 26.77 3.89 7.60
CA PHE A 168 26.58 3.48 6.21
C PHE A 168 26.49 4.65 5.23
N THR A 169 27.02 4.47 4.02
CA THR A 169 27.02 5.52 2.98
C THR A 169 26.25 5.11 1.72
N VAL A 170 25.43 6.01 1.18
CA VAL A 170 24.91 5.94 -0.19
C VAL A 170 25.52 7.07 -1.01
N LYS A 171 26.30 6.73 -2.03
CA LYS A 171 27.00 7.68 -2.90
C LYS A 171 26.51 7.59 -4.33
N ASP A 172 26.35 8.74 -4.95
CA ASP A 172 25.85 8.97 -6.30
C ASP A 172 24.63 8.10 -6.64
N PRO A 173 23.51 8.26 -5.92
CA PRO A 173 22.29 7.52 -6.19
C PRO A 173 21.63 7.99 -7.52
N PRO A 174 21.14 7.10 -8.39
CA PRO A 174 20.44 7.53 -9.61
C PRO A 174 19.15 8.33 -9.36
N LEU A 175 18.50 8.10 -8.22
CA LEU A 175 17.28 8.77 -7.75
C LEU A 175 17.41 8.98 -6.23
N TRP A 176 16.33 8.81 -5.46
CA TRP A 176 16.34 8.85 -3.99
C TRP A 176 17.34 7.83 -3.44
N SER A 177 18.04 8.22 -2.36
CA SER A 177 19.19 7.49 -1.83
C SER A 177 18.77 6.30 -0.97
N LEU A 178 18.03 6.59 0.10
CA LEU A 178 17.53 5.61 1.08
C LEU A 178 16.06 5.87 1.34
N ASN A 179 15.22 4.88 1.04
CA ASN A 179 13.77 5.00 1.19
C ASN A 179 13.19 3.86 2.05
N ILE A 180 12.22 4.21 2.90
CA ILE A 180 11.43 3.27 3.68
C ILE A 180 10.02 3.23 3.10
N MET A 181 9.56 2.04 2.71
CA MET A 181 8.19 1.77 2.29
C MET A 181 7.59 0.70 3.19
N ASN A 182 6.61 1.04 4.02
CA ASN A 182 6.03 0.10 4.98
C ASN A 182 7.10 -0.47 5.95
N GLY A 183 7.59 0.39 6.84
CA GLY A 183 8.62 0.07 7.83
C GLY A 183 8.16 0.36 9.26
N THR A 184 8.54 -0.47 10.23
CA THR A 184 8.19 -0.24 11.65
C THR A 184 9.38 -0.47 12.58
N ASN A 185 9.58 0.39 13.58
CA ASN A 185 10.65 0.26 14.58
C ASN A 185 12.03 0.20 13.91
N MET A 186 12.50 1.34 13.42
CA MET A 186 13.77 1.42 12.69
C MET A 186 14.65 2.53 13.22
N VAL A 187 15.95 2.24 13.39
CA VAL A 187 16.96 3.18 13.87
C VAL A 187 18.09 3.27 12.85
N PHE A 188 18.47 4.50 12.53
CA PHE A 188 19.53 4.83 11.59
C PHE A 188 20.53 5.77 12.26
N ASN A 189 21.77 5.31 12.43
CA ASN A 189 22.83 6.09 13.06
C ASN A 189 23.95 6.36 12.06
N ASN A 190 24.44 7.61 12.00
CA ASN A 190 25.61 7.99 11.21
C ASN A 190 25.49 7.61 9.72
N ILE A 191 24.40 8.03 9.08
CA ILE A 191 24.17 7.78 7.66
C ILE A 191 24.69 8.94 6.82
N THR A 192 25.34 8.63 5.71
CA THR A 192 25.79 9.64 4.73
C THR A 192 25.16 9.39 3.36
N CYS A 193 24.54 10.42 2.79
CA CYS A 193 24.06 10.42 1.42
C CYS A 193 24.77 11.54 0.63
N ASN A 194 25.40 11.21 -0.49
CA ASN A 194 26.11 12.19 -1.30
C ASN A 194 25.85 11.95 -2.78
N ALA A 195 25.26 12.93 -3.47
CA ALA A 195 25.11 12.97 -4.91
C ALA A 195 25.98 14.11 -5.49
N THR A 196 26.90 13.76 -6.38
CA THR A 196 27.78 14.73 -7.03
C THR A 196 27.80 14.53 -8.55
N ALA A 197 27.31 15.53 -9.29
CA ALA A 197 27.46 15.59 -10.74
C ALA A 197 28.76 16.30 -11.12
N VAL A 198 29.84 15.55 -11.37
CA VAL A 198 31.18 16.11 -11.59
C VAL A 198 31.31 16.94 -12.87
N ASN A 199 30.40 16.73 -13.83
CA ASN A 199 30.39 17.47 -15.11
C ASN A 199 29.37 18.61 -15.14
N ALA A 200 28.60 18.80 -14.07
CA ALA A 200 27.61 19.86 -14.02
C ALA A 200 28.29 21.24 -13.94
N PRO A 201 27.86 22.23 -14.74
CA PRO A 201 28.31 23.60 -14.58
C PRO A 201 28.04 24.13 -13.16
N TYR A 202 28.93 24.96 -12.64
CA TYR A 202 28.73 25.62 -11.35
C TYR A 202 27.40 26.40 -11.31
N GLY A 203 26.65 26.25 -10.21
CA GLY A 203 25.33 26.86 -10.03
C GLY A 203 24.19 26.13 -10.75
N THR A 204 24.43 24.94 -11.32
CA THR A 204 23.38 24.12 -11.94
C THR A 204 23.15 22.84 -11.14
N ASN A 205 21.88 22.42 -11.05
CA ASN A 205 21.48 21.21 -10.36
C ASN A 205 21.21 20.08 -11.36
N TRP A 206 22.18 19.19 -11.55
CA TRP A 206 22.02 17.96 -12.36
C TRP A 206 21.69 16.73 -11.51
N VAL A 207 21.62 16.89 -10.18
CA VAL A 207 21.32 15.84 -9.21
C VAL A 207 19.90 15.99 -8.66
N GLN A 208 18.97 16.49 -9.47
CA GLN A 208 17.55 16.62 -9.14
C GLN A 208 16.95 15.25 -8.75
N ASN A 209 16.06 15.23 -7.75
CA ASN A 209 15.43 14.04 -7.17
C ASN A 209 16.43 13.01 -6.61
N THR A 210 17.58 13.47 -6.10
CA THR A 210 18.49 12.66 -5.28
C THR A 210 18.22 12.88 -3.81
N ASP A 211 16.97 12.67 -3.41
CA ASP A 211 16.53 12.82 -2.03
C ASP A 211 17.39 11.95 -1.09
N GLY A 212 17.66 12.43 0.12
CA GLY A 212 18.55 11.77 1.07
C GLY A 212 17.87 10.60 1.79
N PHE A 213 16.91 10.93 2.64
CA PHE A 213 16.19 9.97 3.47
C PHE A 213 14.68 10.18 3.37
N ASP A 214 13.97 9.17 2.90
CA ASP A 214 12.53 9.24 2.66
C ASP A 214 11.76 8.18 3.47
N THR A 215 10.62 8.58 4.03
CA THR A 215 9.71 7.65 4.73
C THR A 215 8.33 7.63 4.09
N MET A 216 7.80 6.45 3.83
CA MET A 216 6.42 6.25 3.40
C MET A 216 5.85 5.02 4.11
N ASP A 217 4.60 5.11 4.57
CA ASP A 217 3.97 4.02 5.32
C ASP A 217 4.81 3.59 6.54
N ALA A 218 5.48 4.54 7.20
CA ALA A 218 6.48 4.25 8.21
C ALA A 218 5.97 4.56 9.63
N ASN A 219 6.35 3.76 10.62
CA ASN A 219 6.00 4.01 12.02
C ASN A 219 7.16 3.77 12.97
N ASN A 220 7.40 4.70 13.89
CA ASN A 220 8.48 4.61 14.88
C ASN A 220 9.86 4.52 14.22
N ILE A 221 10.29 5.64 13.64
CA ILE A 221 11.56 5.78 12.91
C ILE A 221 12.44 6.78 13.64
N GLU A 222 13.69 6.42 13.88
CA GLU A 222 14.71 7.31 14.43
C GLU A 222 15.89 7.43 13.46
N LEU A 223 16.19 8.65 13.05
CA LEU A 223 17.38 9.00 12.27
C LEU A 223 18.24 9.94 13.10
N ASN A 224 19.46 9.53 13.43
CA ASN A 224 20.36 10.30 14.26
C ASN A 224 21.77 10.36 13.63
N GLY A 225 22.29 11.56 13.40
CA GLY A 225 23.57 11.74 12.73
C GLY A 225 23.43 11.47 11.23
N PHE A 226 22.90 12.44 10.49
CA PHE A 226 22.71 12.32 9.05
C PHE A 226 23.45 13.42 8.30
N THR A 227 24.28 13.05 7.33
CA THR A 227 24.95 14.00 6.44
C THR A 227 24.44 13.82 5.02
N TYR A 228 23.89 14.88 4.44
CA TYR A 228 23.37 14.90 3.09
C TYR A 228 24.11 15.93 2.24
N GLN A 229 24.48 15.54 1.02
CA GLN A 229 24.78 16.46 -0.07
C GLN A 229 24.04 16.01 -1.31
N GLY A 230 23.25 16.88 -1.93
CA GLY A 230 22.53 16.55 -3.15
C GLY A 230 21.78 17.74 -3.72
N GLY A 231 20.73 17.47 -4.50
CA GLY A 231 19.96 18.50 -5.22
C GLY A 231 18.46 18.42 -5.03
N ASP A 232 17.97 17.70 -4.02
CA ASP A 232 16.54 17.65 -3.70
C ASP A 232 16.33 17.55 -2.18
N ASP A 233 15.24 16.97 -1.71
CA ASP A 233 14.94 16.90 -0.28
C ASP A 233 16.04 16.17 0.51
N CYS A 234 16.58 16.82 1.54
CA CYS A 234 17.55 16.22 2.44
C CYS A 234 16.89 15.06 3.22
N VAL A 235 15.74 15.36 3.83
CA VAL A 235 14.85 14.37 4.44
C VAL A 235 13.43 14.69 3.97
N ALA A 236 12.68 13.68 3.53
CA ALA A 236 11.29 13.84 3.13
C ALA A 236 10.37 12.81 3.81
N ILE A 237 9.45 13.32 4.64
CA ILE A 237 8.44 12.51 5.31
C ILE A 237 7.19 12.46 4.41
N LYS A 238 7.01 11.35 3.70
CA LYS A 238 5.91 11.09 2.76
C LYS A 238 4.67 10.50 3.48
N PRO A 239 3.55 10.28 2.76
CA PRO A 239 2.28 9.79 3.33
C PRO A 239 2.38 8.61 4.31
N ARG A 240 1.48 8.63 5.30
CA ARG A 240 1.23 7.57 6.28
C ARG A 240 2.47 7.27 7.14
N SER A 241 3.20 8.33 7.48
CA SER A 241 4.37 8.28 8.36
C SER A 241 4.02 8.80 9.76
N TYR A 242 4.34 8.02 10.80
CA TYR A 242 3.95 8.29 12.18
C TYR A 242 5.12 8.08 13.14
N ASN A 243 5.22 8.93 14.17
CA ASN A 243 6.23 8.79 15.22
C ASN A 243 7.66 8.77 14.63
N VAL A 244 8.04 9.87 13.99
CA VAL A 244 9.35 10.00 13.34
C VAL A 244 10.21 11.00 14.10
N ARG A 245 11.43 10.61 14.46
CA ARG A 245 12.42 11.46 15.11
C ARG A 245 13.65 11.57 14.24
N VAL A 246 14.03 12.81 13.93
CA VAL A 246 15.22 13.12 13.15
C VAL A 246 16.08 14.09 13.95
N SER A 247 17.35 13.76 14.18
CA SER A 247 18.24 14.64 14.91
C SER A 247 19.68 14.63 14.41
N ASN A 248 20.39 15.73 14.64
CA ASN A 248 21.81 15.89 14.29
C ASN A 248 22.02 15.72 12.77
N VAL A 249 21.44 16.64 12.00
CA VAL A 249 21.45 16.57 10.53
C VAL A 249 22.25 17.72 9.93
N ALA A 250 23.06 17.43 8.91
CA ALA A 250 23.72 18.43 8.07
C ALA A 250 23.29 18.25 6.61
N CYS A 251 22.60 19.25 6.05
CA CYS A 251 22.13 19.25 4.66
C CYS A 251 22.93 20.25 3.82
N HIS A 252 23.62 19.77 2.79
CA HIS A 252 24.39 20.56 1.85
C HIS A 252 23.71 20.57 0.46
N GLY A 253 23.13 21.69 0.06
CA GLY A 253 22.36 21.78 -1.18
C GLY A 253 20.97 21.14 -1.11
N GLY A 254 20.20 21.25 -2.19
CA GLY A 254 18.89 20.64 -2.33
C GLY A 254 17.72 21.49 -1.83
N ASN A 255 16.66 20.83 -1.37
CA ASN A 255 15.37 21.46 -1.06
C ASN A 255 15.13 21.69 0.44
N GLY A 256 16.00 21.17 1.30
CA GLY A 256 15.88 21.24 2.75
C GLY A 256 15.11 20.05 3.34
N ILE A 257 14.50 20.24 4.50
CA ILE A 257 13.71 19.21 5.18
C ILE A 257 12.23 19.33 4.79
N ALA A 258 11.63 18.27 4.27
CA ALA A 258 10.26 18.24 3.78
C ALA A 258 9.33 17.35 4.60
N ILE A 259 8.12 17.84 4.88
CA ILE A 259 6.95 16.98 5.10
C ILE A 259 6.15 17.02 3.79
N GLY A 260 6.19 15.91 3.05
CA GLY A 260 5.48 15.73 1.80
C GLY A 260 6.36 15.52 0.55
N SER A 261 5.80 15.63 -0.66
CA SER A 261 4.43 16.08 -0.92
C SER A 261 3.37 15.11 -0.37
N LEU A 262 2.27 15.67 0.14
CA LEU A 262 1.12 14.92 0.64
C LEU A 262 -0.12 15.21 -0.20
N GLY A 263 -1.04 14.25 -0.29
CA GLY A 263 -2.31 14.43 -0.99
C GLY A 263 -2.24 14.33 -2.52
N GLN A 264 -1.12 13.84 -3.07
CA GLN A 264 -0.92 13.66 -4.51
C GLN A 264 -1.91 12.65 -5.11
N TYR A 265 -2.24 11.60 -4.36
CA TYR A 265 -3.09 10.50 -4.80
C TYR A 265 -4.36 10.43 -3.94
N LEU A 266 -5.41 9.79 -4.47
CA LEU A 266 -6.71 9.63 -3.81
C LEU A 266 -6.66 8.59 -2.68
N GLU A 267 -5.87 8.89 -1.67
CA GLU A 267 -5.64 8.07 -0.50
C GLU A 267 -5.37 8.94 0.73
N ASP A 268 -5.40 8.33 1.91
CA ASP A 268 -4.96 8.99 3.13
C ASP A 268 -3.46 9.30 3.04
N ALA A 269 -3.13 10.57 3.26
CA ALA A 269 -1.77 11.11 3.23
C ALA A 269 -1.37 11.70 4.58
N SER A 270 -1.92 11.16 5.67
CA SER A 270 -1.65 11.66 7.02
C SER A 270 -0.19 11.49 7.43
N VAL A 271 0.34 12.47 8.18
CA VAL A 271 1.64 12.43 8.85
C VAL A 271 1.48 12.97 10.25
N LYS A 272 1.89 12.22 11.27
CA LYS A 272 1.72 12.65 12.68
C LYS A 272 2.92 12.37 13.57
N ASN A 273 3.08 13.19 14.60
CA ASN A 273 4.08 13.01 15.65
C ASN A 273 5.50 12.97 15.06
N VAL A 274 5.93 14.09 14.49
CA VAL A 274 7.26 14.22 13.90
C VAL A 274 8.06 15.26 14.68
N VAL A 275 9.29 14.91 15.07
CA VAL A 275 10.23 15.81 15.72
C VAL A 275 11.51 15.85 14.91
N ILE A 276 11.91 17.03 14.46
CA ILE A 276 13.14 17.27 13.72
C ILE A 276 13.95 18.32 14.48
N ASP A 277 15.12 17.93 14.97
CA ASP A 277 15.90 18.70 15.92
C ASP A 277 17.38 18.77 15.57
N ASN A 278 18.02 19.92 15.83
CA ASN A 278 19.44 20.14 15.62
C ASN A 278 19.86 19.89 14.15
N VAL A 279 19.57 20.87 13.29
CA VAL A 279 19.75 20.77 11.85
C VAL A 279 20.58 21.93 11.32
N ASP A 280 21.66 21.62 10.60
CA ASP A 280 22.41 22.56 9.79
C ASP A 280 21.89 22.54 8.34
N ILE A 281 21.40 23.67 7.86
CA ILE A 281 20.98 23.89 6.48
C ILE A 281 22.03 24.76 5.80
N ILE A 282 22.77 24.18 4.84
CA ILE A 282 23.95 24.80 4.25
C ILE A 282 23.79 24.88 2.73
N GLY A 283 23.87 26.10 2.19
CA GLY A 283 23.93 26.33 0.76
C GLY A 283 25.18 25.70 0.15
N TYR A 284 25.00 24.95 -0.95
CA TYR A 284 26.11 24.32 -1.69
C TYR A 284 25.85 24.47 -3.19
N ASN A 285 26.87 24.81 -3.98
CA ASN A 285 26.73 25.03 -5.43
C ASN A 285 25.61 26.04 -5.79
N LYS A 286 25.40 27.09 -4.97
CA LYS A 286 24.28 28.06 -5.05
C LYS A 286 22.88 27.43 -4.97
N ASP A 287 22.80 26.21 -4.48
CA ASP A 287 21.59 25.45 -4.30
C ASP A 287 21.30 25.31 -2.80
N MET A 288 20.07 25.62 -2.43
CA MET A 288 19.40 25.33 -1.14
C MET A 288 18.09 26.11 -1.17
N HIS A 289 16.96 25.42 -1.37
CA HIS A 289 15.69 26.11 -1.61
C HIS A 289 14.98 26.54 -0.31
N ASN A 290 14.84 25.65 0.67
CA ASN A 290 14.15 25.92 1.93
C ASN A 290 14.97 25.44 3.12
N ALA A 291 14.73 26.01 4.30
CA ALA A 291 15.22 25.41 5.54
C ALA A 291 14.40 24.17 5.93
N ALA A 292 13.10 24.36 6.11
CA ALA A 292 12.15 23.30 6.39
C ALA A 292 10.79 23.66 5.80
N TYR A 293 10.03 22.69 5.30
CA TYR A 293 8.76 23.00 4.68
C TYR A 293 7.75 21.85 4.69
N ILE A 294 6.47 22.21 4.74
CA ILE A 294 5.34 21.28 4.57
C ILE A 294 4.69 21.59 3.23
N LYS A 295 4.62 20.58 2.34
CA LYS A 295 4.01 20.71 1.01
C LYS A 295 2.86 19.72 0.82
N THR A 296 1.66 20.22 0.55
CA THR A 296 0.50 19.39 0.21
C THR A 296 -0.08 19.78 -1.15
N TYR A 297 -0.68 18.79 -1.83
CA TYR A 297 -1.37 18.98 -3.09
C TYR A 297 -2.69 19.71 -2.89
N MET A 298 -3.13 20.40 -3.95
CA MET A 298 -4.47 20.95 -4.07
C MET A 298 -5.55 19.85 -4.03
N GLY A 299 -6.79 20.22 -3.71
CA GLY A 299 -7.90 19.27 -3.56
C GLY A 299 -8.53 18.83 -4.88
N GLY A 300 -8.34 19.61 -5.96
CA GLY A 300 -8.78 19.24 -7.30
C GLY A 300 -7.81 18.30 -8.00
N ARG A 301 -8.33 17.42 -8.85
CA ARG A 301 -7.50 16.56 -9.70
C ARG A 301 -7.15 17.28 -11.00
N VAL A 302 -5.86 17.42 -11.26
CA VAL A 302 -5.36 18.10 -12.46
C VAL A 302 -4.20 17.34 -13.09
N LEU A 303 -4.19 17.38 -14.43
CA LEU A 303 -3.15 16.75 -15.23
C LEU A 303 -1.79 17.34 -14.87
N GLN A 304 -0.87 16.48 -14.43
CA GLN A 304 0.48 16.88 -14.11
C GLN A 304 1.44 16.54 -15.24
N ARG A 305 2.40 17.43 -15.49
CA ARG A 305 3.45 17.23 -16.49
C ARG A 305 4.70 16.53 -15.94
N SER A 306 4.87 16.51 -14.62
CA SER A 306 6.02 15.85 -13.97
C SER A 306 6.03 14.36 -14.32
N TYR A 307 7.23 13.81 -14.53
CA TYR A 307 7.43 12.37 -14.73
C TYR A 307 6.89 11.56 -13.54
N GLU A 308 6.93 12.14 -12.33
CA GLU A 308 6.44 11.53 -11.09
C GLU A 308 4.94 11.23 -11.16
N SER A 309 4.23 11.93 -12.04
CA SER A 309 2.79 11.77 -12.22
C SER A 309 2.43 10.85 -13.38
N ALA A 310 3.41 10.35 -14.15
CA ALA A 310 3.19 9.54 -15.36
C ALA A 310 2.20 10.18 -16.36
N GLY A 311 2.09 11.51 -16.38
CA GLY A 311 1.11 12.22 -17.19
C GLY A 311 -0.35 11.99 -16.75
N LEU A 312 -0.60 11.63 -15.48
CA LEU A 312 -1.93 11.39 -14.94
C LEU A 312 -2.44 12.56 -14.10
N PRO A 313 -3.77 12.71 -13.95
CA PRO A 313 -4.36 13.68 -13.03
C PRO A 313 -4.13 13.31 -11.56
N ASN A 314 -3.44 14.20 -10.83
CA ASN A 314 -3.11 14.08 -9.41
C ASN A 314 -3.75 15.22 -8.60
N GLY A 315 -3.75 15.08 -7.27
CA GLY A 315 -4.44 15.94 -6.31
C GLY A 315 -5.68 15.25 -5.71
N GLY A 316 -6.27 15.88 -4.69
CA GLY A 316 -7.47 15.39 -4.03
C GLY A 316 -7.26 14.28 -2.99
N GLY A 317 -6.01 13.96 -2.64
CA GLY A 317 -5.74 13.16 -1.44
C GLY A 317 -6.09 13.92 -0.17
N TRP A 318 -6.47 13.17 0.86
CA TRP A 318 -6.98 13.69 2.14
C TRP A 318 -6.13 13.18 3.30
N GLY A 319 -6.34 13.72 4.49
CA GLY A 319 -5.60 13.31 5.68
C GLY A 319 -5.25 14.49 6.57
N THR A 320 -4.30 14.27 7.47
CA THR A 320 -3.94 15.23 8.52
C THR A 320 -2.43 15.31 8.70
N VAL A 321 -1.90 16.52 8.77
CA VAL A 321 -0.55 16.81 9.27
C VAL A 321 -0.69 17.38 10.66
N GLU A 322 -0.22 16.65 11.66
CA GLU A 322 -0.50 16.99 13.05
C GLU A 322 0.67 16.68 13.97
N ASN A 323 0.92 17.56 14.94
CA ASN A 323 1.94 17.40 15.96
C ASN A 323 3.35 17.27 15.35
N ILE A 324 3.78 18.36 14.72
CA ILE A 324 5.08 18.47 14.04
C ILE A 324 5.93 19.53 14.75
N LEU A 325 7.13 19.17 15.18
CA LEU A 325 8.10 20.09 15.76
C LEU A 325 9.35 20.14 14.88
N PHE A 326 9.68 21.34 14.39
CA PHE A 326 10.99 21.66 13.86
C PHE A 326 11.72 22.55 14.87
N SER A 327 12.86 22.11 15.37
CA SER A 327 13.62 22.86 16.37
C SER A 327 15.12 22.94 16.10
N ASN A 328 15.74 24.04 16.52
CA ASN A 328 17.19 24.24 16.51
C ASN A 328 17.80 24.12 15.11
N PHE A 329 17.37 25.00 14.21
CA PHE A 329 17.88 25.08 12.83
C PHE A 329 18.91 26.22 12.71
N ASN A 330 20.08 25.89 12.18
CA ASN A 330 21.11 26.83 11.78
C ASN A 330 21.15 26.92 10.25
N VAL A 331 20.75 28.08 9.71
CA VAL A 331 20.51 28.27 8.27
C VAL A 331 21.60 29.15 7.67
N GLN A 332 22.26 28.67 6.63
CA GLN A 332 23.36 29.36 5.94
C GLN A 332 23.14 29.35 4.43
N GLY A 333 22.49 30.40 3.91
CA GLY A 333 22.34 30.59 2.47
C GLY A 333 21.21 29.81 1.81
N ALA A 334 20.13 29.50 2.54
CA ALA A 334 18.90 28.98 1.94
C ALA A 334 18.09 30.07 1.22
N SER A 335 17.26 29.68 0.25
CA SER A 335 16.39 30.59 -0.53
C SER A 335 15.06 30.91 0.14
N ALA A 336 14.75 30.25 1.26
CA ALA A 336 13.60 30.52 2.09
C ALA A 336 13.83 29.93 3.48
N GLY A 337 13.25 30.57 4.49
CA GLY A 337 13.14 29.99 5.82
C GLY A 337 12.01 28.94 5.89
N PRO A 338 11.39 28.75 7.07
CA PRO A 338 10.32 27.77 7.23
C PRO A 338 9.08 28.09 6.41
N ALA A 339 8.48 27.06 5.80
CA ALA A 339 7.30 27.25 4.96
C ALA A 339 6.20 26.19 5.13
N ILE A 340 4.95 26.60 4.95
CA ILE A 340 3.81 25.71 4.73
C ILE A 340 3.13 26.13 3.43
N THR A 341 2.90 25.18 2.53
CA THR A 341 2.13 25.39 1.31
C THR A 341 1.18 24.22 1.05
N GLN A 342 -0.08 24.54 0.79
CA GLN A 342 -1.12 23.59 0.42
C GLN A 342 -1.55 23.69 -1.05
N ASP A 343 -0.71 24.32 -1.88
CA ASP A 343 -1.02 24.68 -3.26
C ASP A 343 -0.16 23.92 -4.29
N THR A 344 0.35 22.74 -3.92
CA THR A 344 1.22 21.96 -4.80
C THR A 344 0.41 21.31 -5.94
N GLY A 345 0.99 21.31 -7.14
CA GLY A 345 0.54 20.52 -8.30
C GLY A 345 -0.63 21.10 -9.10
N ASP A 346 -0.40 22.10 -9.96
CA ASP A 346 -1.23 22.55 -11.11
C ASP A 346 -0.57 23.84 -11.69
N ASN A 347 -1.21 24.50 -12.67
CA ASN A 347 -1.00 25.91 -13.02
C ASN A 347 -1.65 26.92 -12.02
N GLY A 348 -2.26 26.43 -10.93
CA GLY A 348 -2.92 27.24 -9.90
C GLY A 348 -4.45 27.26 -9.91
N THR A 349 -5.14 26.43 -10.71
CA THR A 349 -6.62 26.42 -10.84
C THR A 349 -7.32 26.10 -9.52
N PHE A 350 -6.76 25.19 -8.72
CA PHE A 350 -7.37 24.72 -7.47
C PHE A 350 -6.68 25.26 -6.21
N LYS A 351 -6.08 26.45 -6.30
CA LYS A 351 -5.38 27.08 -5.18
C LYS A 351 -6.29 27.21 -3.96
N GLY A 352 -5.79 26.87 -2.78
CA GLY A 352 -6.48 26.97 -1.50
C GLY A 352 -7.57 25.91 -1.30
N THR A 353 -7.53 24.78 -2.02
CA THR A 353 -8.56 23.72 -1.92
C THR A 353 -8.09 22.42 -1.32
N SER A 354 -6.84 22.35 -0.83
CA SER A 354 -6.28 21.09 -0.29
C SER A 354 -7.20 20.45 0.75
N LEU A 355 -7.32 19.13 0.69
CA LEU A 355 -8.12 18.31 1.60
C LEU A 355 -7.30 17.78 2.80
N ILE A 356 -6.04 18.22 2.92
CA ILE A 356 -5.20 17.92 4.07
C ILE A 356 -5.45 18.98 5.15
N ALA A 357 -5.80 18.56 6.36
CA ALA A 357 -5.84 19.49 7.50
C ALA A 357 -4.45 19.57 8.15
N ILE A 358 -3.97 20.78 8.42
CA ILE A 358 -2.67 21.01 9.07
C ILE A 358 -2.89 21.70 10.41
N SER A 359 -2.37 21.11 11.49
CA SER A 359 -2.48 21.69 12.83
C SER A 359 -1.36 21.28 13.76
N ASN A 360 -1.17 22.02 14.86
CA ASN A 360 -0.19 21.70 15.90
C ASN A 360 1.23 21.58 15.31
N VAL A 361 1.68 22.62 14.61
CA VAL A 361 3.02 22.69 14.00
C VAL A 361 3.81 23.79 14.68
N ALA A 362 5.05 23.51 15.09
CA ALA A 362 5.92 24.51 15.70
C ALA A 362 7.27 24.61 14.97
N PHE A 363 7.68 25.83 14.66
CA PHE A 363 9.01 26.18 14.18
C PHE A 363 9.75 26.97 15.28
N VAL A 364 10.76 26.35 15.89
CA VAL A 364 11.42 26.85 17.09
C VAL A 364 12.92 27.02 16.89
N ASN A 365 13.46 28.18 17.22
CA ASN A 365 14.91 28.44 17.19
C ASN A 365 15.53 28.23 15.79
N PHE A 366 15.10 29.04 14.83
CA PHE A 366 15.70 29.13 13.50
C PHE A 366 16.61 30.36 13.46
N THR A 367 17.91 30.17 13.21
CA THR A 367 18.90 31.26 13.24
C THR A 367 19.79 31.22 12.01
N GLY A 368 20.43 32.36 11.68
CA GLY A 368 21.38 32.46 10.58
C GLY A 368 20.90 33.38 9.46
N TYR A 369 21.19 33.05 8.20
CA TYR A 369 20.93 33.92 7.05
C TYR A 369 20.49 33.17 5.78
N LEU A 370 19.70 33.87 4.96
CA LEU A 370 19.23 33.46 3.63
C LEU A 370 20.16 33.96 2.52
N ASN A 371 19.90 33.61 1.26
CA ASN A 371 20.77 33.92 0.12
C ASN A 371 20.44 35.23 -0.65
N GLY A 372 20.00 36.28 0.05
CA GLY A 372 19.64 37.57 -0.56
C GLY A 372 18.15 37.73 -0.87
N VAL A 373 17.32 36.87 -0.28
CA VAL A 373 15.86 36.81 -0.47
C VAL A 373 15.13 37.20 0.80
N SER A 374 13.95 37.83 0.65
CA SER A 374 13.21 38.39 1.78
C SER A 374 12.21 37.43 2.42
N ARG A 375 12.11 36.14 2.06
CA ARG A 375 11.09 35.24 2.65
C ARG A 375 11.65 34.50 3.88
N ALA A 376 11.58 35.15 5.03
CA ALA A 376 12.03 34.60 6.31
C ALA A 376 11.11 33.47 6.82
N ALA A 377 9.80 33.57 6.57
CA ALA A 377 8.85 32.49 6.79
C ALA A 377 7.59 32.69 5.93
N SER A 378 6.87 31.60 5.61
CA SER A 378 5.59 31.71 4.89
C SER A 378 4.61 30.60 5.23
N VAL A 379 3.34 30.95 5.44
CA VAL A 379 2.26 29.97 5.66
C VAL A 379 1.13 30.23 4.67
N SER A 380 0.88 29.29 3.77
CA SER A 380 -0.27 29.30 2.86
C SER A 380 -1.03 27.98 2.98
N CYS A 381 -2.19 28.04 3.60
CA CYS A 381 -3.00 26.85 3.92
C CYS A 381 -4.20 26.69 2.95
N SER A 382 -5.23 25.95 3.35
CA SER A 382 -6.44 25.69 2.56
C SER A 382 -7.63 26.51 3.06
N ASN A 383 -8.53 26.94 2.16
CA ASN A 383 -9.84 27.50 2.54
C ASN A 383 -10.83 26.40 2.96
N VAL A 384 -10.59 25.15 2.55
CA VAL A 384 -11.44 24.00 2.91
C VAL A 384 -11.12 23.53 4.33
N HIS A 385 -9.82 23.49 4.66
CA HIS A 385 -9.30 23.19 5.99
C HIS A 385 -8.24 24.22 6.37
N PRO A 386 -8.64 25.41 6.85
CA PRO A 386 -7.68 26.41 7.31
C PRO A 386 -6.82 25.85 8.43
N CYS A 387 -5.51 26.13 8.37
CA CYS A 387 -4.60 25.63 9.39
C CYS A 387 -4.72 26.44 10.68
N TYR A 388 -4.46 25.77 11.80
CA TYR A 388 -4.54 26.35 13.14
C TYR A 388 -3.47 25.78 14.07
N ASN A 389 -3.17 26.50 15.14
CA ASN A 389 -2.11 26.16 16.10
C ASN A 389 -0.74 25.96 15.43
N ILE A 390 -0.35 26.93 14.59
CA ILE A 390 0.96 27.02 13.95
C ILE A 390 1.78 28.06 14.71
N ASP A 391 2.82 27.63 15.42
CA ASP A 391 3.61 28.48 16.29
C ASP A 391 5.02 28.72 15.72
N PHE A 392 5.44 29.99 15.71
CA PHE A 392 6.81 30.39 15.38
C PHE A 392 7.44 30.98 16.65
N GLN A 393 8.59 30.46 17.07
CA GLN A 393 9.30 30.91 18.27
C GLN A 393 10.79 31.07 17.97
N ASN A 394 11.35 32.27 18.20
CA ASN A 394 12.77 32.56 17.96
C ASN A 394 13.21 32.20 16.51
N VAL A 395 12.51 32.76 15.52
CA VAL A 395 12.82 32.59 14.10
C VAL A 395 13.51 33.87 13.63
N ASP A 396 14.82 33.89 13.79
CA ASP A 396 15.71 35.03 13.59
C ASP A 396 16.58 34.81 12.35
N LEU A 397 15.96 34.89 11.16
CA LEU A 397 16.63 34.71 9.87
C LEU A 397 16.87 36.04 9.17
N LEU A 398 18.14 36.35 8.90
CA LEU A 398 18.55 37.52 8.12
C LEU A 398 18.39 37.24 6.62
N PRO A 399 17.94 38.21 5.79
CA PRO A 399 17.84 38.04 4.33
C PRO A 399 19.17 37.71 3.65
N SER A 400 20.29 38.13 4.24
CA SER A 400 21.65 37.83 3.79
C SER A 400 22.63 37.94 4.97
N GLN A 401 23.84 37.40 4.80
CA GLN A 401 24.85 37.34 5.88
C GLN A 401 25.16 38.69 6.53
N ASN A 402 25.09 39.79 5.76
CA ASN A 402 25.40 41.14 6.22
C ASN A 402 24.16 42.03 6.39
N ALA A 403 22.96 41.45 6.31
CA ALA A 403 21.73 42.22 6.48
C ALA A 403 21.55 42.63 7.95
N THR A 404 21.02 43.83 8.16
CA THR A 404 20.74 44.40 9.49
C THR A 404 19.23 44.43 9.81
N ALA A 405 18.39 44.08 8.85
CA ALA A 405 16.93 44.00 8.98
C ALA A 405 16.46 42.59 8.64
N TYR A 406 15.43 42.12 9.35
CA TYR A 406 14.84 40.80 9.13
C TYR A 406 14.03 40.71 7.83
N GLY A 407 13.86 39.49 7.31
CA GLY A 407 13.04 39.24 6.14
C GLY A 407 11.54 39.36 6.42
N ASN A 408 10.76 39.40 5.34
CA ASN A 408 9.31 39.39 5.35
C ASN A 408 8.76 38.02 5.78
N VAL A 409 7.63 38.07 6.47
CA VAL A 409 6.79 36.91 6.80
C VAL A 409 5.44 37.06 6.13
N THR A 410 4.93 35.99 5.52
CA THR A 410 3.61 36.01 4.86
C THR A 410 2.69 34.92 5.41
N CYS A 411 1.40 35.21 5.50
CA CYS A 411 0.37 34.28 5.95
C CYS A 411 -0.89 34.41 5.07
N SER A 412 -1.46 33.29 4.62
CA SER A 412 -2.71 33.23 3.85
C SER A 412 -3.51 31.97 4.16
N TYR A 413 -4.84 32.07 4.12
CA TYR A 413 -5.80 30.97 4.32
C TYR A 413 -5.70 30.28 5.69
N ILE A 414 -5.53 31.08 6.74
CA ILE A 414 -5.37 30.62 8.13
C ILE A 414 -6.64 30.86 8.93
N GLU A 415 -6.90 30.05 9.98
CA GLU A 415 -7.91 30.42 10.97
C GLU A 415 -7.50 31.71 11.70
N SER A 416 -8.50 32.46 12.19
CA SER A 416 -8.22 33.64 13.01
C SER A 416 -7.44 33.26 14.28
N GLY A 417 -6.25 33.82 14.46
CA GLY A 417 -5.33 33.42 15.54
C GLY A 417 -4.66 32.05 15.35
N GLY A 418 -4.83 31.43 14.18
CA GLY A 418 -4.30 30.10 13.85
C GLY A 418 -2.78 30.06 13.67
N VAL A 419 -2.15 31.22 13.38
CA VAL A 419 -0.70 31.38 13.36
C VAL A 419 -0.29 32.36 14.45
N ARG A 420 0.69 32.01 15.29
CA ARG A 420 1.15 32.85 16.39
C ARG A 420 2.67 32.95 16.41
N ALA A 421 3.15 34.18 16.60
CA ALA A 421 4.52 34.42 17.04
C ALA A 421 4.55 34.32 18.57
N MET A 422 5.29 33.36 19.11
CA MET A 422 5.46 33.19 20.54
C MET A 422 6.56 34.14 21.04
N PRO A 423 6.35 34.89 22.13
CA PRO A 423 7.39 35.74 22.69
C PRO A 423 8.59 34.88 23.10
N PRO A 424 9.84 35.38 22.98
CA PRO A 424 11.02 34.62 23.34
C PRO A 424 10.90 34.13 24.79
N GLY A 425 10.87 32.81 24.95
CA GLY A 425 10.83 32.18 26.26
C GLY A 425 11.99 32.70 27.09
N ARG A 426 11.69 33.36 28.21
CA ARG A 426 12.71 33.82 29.17
C ARG A 426 13.64 32.65 29.48
N LYS A 427 14.90 32.73 29.02
CA LYS A 427 15.97 31.84 29.47
C LYS A 427 15.94 31.85 31.00
N ARG A 428 15.56 30.71 31.61
CA ARG A 428 15.78 30.50 33.05
C ARG A 428 17.28 30.57 33.26
N ARG A 429 17.76 31.72 33.75
CA ARG A 429 19.12 31.85 34.28
C ARG A 429 19.27 30.82 35.40
N ALA A 430 20.40 30.10 35.37
CA ALA A 430 20.84 29.19 36.40
C ALA A 430 20.83 29.88 37.78
N ASN A 431 20.48 29.09 38.79
CA ASN A 431 20.39 29.45 40.20
C ASN A 431 21.65 30.19 40.72
N ALA A 432 21.41 31.21 41.53
CA ALA A 432 22.30 31.62 42.62
C ALA A 432 21.64 31.22 43.94
N GLU A 433 22.45 30.71 44.86
CA GLU A 433 22.06 30.07 46.12
C GLU A 433 21.52 31.04 47.20
N GLN A 434 20.43 30.60 47.86
CA GLN A 434 20.04 30.73 49.29
C GLN A 434 19.75 32.11 49.95
N PRO A 435 19.05 32.17 51.13
CA PRO A 435 18.34 31.12 51.91
C PRO A 435 16.90 31.48 52.42
N ASN A 436 16.19 30.43 52.89
CA ASN A 436 15.14 30.34 53.94
C ASN A 436 14.00 31.39 54.05
N ASN A 437 12.73 30.92 53.96
CA ASN A 437 11.87 30.74 55.16
C ASN A 437 10.50 30.07 54.89
N THR A 438 10.19 29.09 55.74
CA THR A 438 8.91 28.70 56.37
C THR A 438 7.64 28.35 55.56
N ASN A 439 7.26 27.06 55.69
CA ASN A 439 5.95 26.47 56.05
C ASN A 439 4.66 27.29 55.85
N THR A 440 3.66 26.67 55.21
CA THR A 440 2.48 26.07 55.89
C THR A 440 1.65 25.22 54.93
N ASP A 441 1.16 24.10 55.45
CA ASP A 441 0.24 23.11 54.87
C ASP A 441 -1.16 23.69 54.57
N ASP A 442 -1.89 23.11 53.60
CA ASP A 442 -3.21 22.51 53.87
C ASP A 442 -3.74 21.67 52.67
N GLU A 443 -4.36 20.54 52.99
CA GLU A 443 -4.95 19.54 52.10
C GLU A 443 -6.42 19.85 51.74
N GLY A 444 -6.97 19.15 50.72
CA GLY A 444 -8.34 18.62 50.84
C GLY A 444 -9.39 18.93 49.76
N ARG A 445 -9.35 18.15 48.66
CA ARG A 445 -10.44 17.38 47.95
C ARG A 445 -11.87 17.95 47.66
N PRO A 446 -12.61 17.37 46.67
CA PRO A 446 -13.52 18.08 45.76
C PRO A 446 -15.03 17.79 45.93
N SER A 447 -15.91 18.67 45.44
CA SER A 447 -17.37 18.49 45.47
C SER A 447 -17.98 18.03 44.12
N GLN A 448 -18.76 16.95 44.19
CA GLN A 448 -19.67 16.45 43.16
C GLN A 448 -20.88 17.38 42.95
N ARG A 449 -21.36 17.51 41.70
CA ARG A 449 -22.64 18.18 41.37
C ARG A 449 -23.69 17.17 40.93
N ARG A 450 -24.82 17.17 41.64
CA ARG A 450 -26.03 16.35 41.45
C ARG A 450 -27.08 17.14 40.66
N ARG A 451 -27.74 16.45 39.72
CA ARG A 451 -28.90 16.89 38.91
C ARG A 451 -30.11 17.21 39.78
N GLN A 452 -30.89 18.22 39.37
CA GLN A 452 -32.25 18.45 39.86
C GLN A 452 -33.18 18.73 38.67
N SER A 453 -34.33 18.06 38.69
CA SER A 453 -35.46 18.11 37.75
C SER A 453 -36.48 19.16 38.16
N GLN A 454 -37.18 19.77 37.20
CA GLN A 454 -38.52 20.35 37.42
C GLN A 454 -39.30 20.40 36.09
N ASP A 455 -40.56 20.00 36.16
CA ASP A 455 -41.54 19.87 35.07
C ASP A 455 -42.47 21.09 34.94
N ASN A 456 -42.98 21.25 33.69
CA ASN A 456 -44.26 21.81 33.21
C ASN A 456 -44.58 23.32 33.29
N ALA A 457 -44.89 23.97 32.15
CA ALA A 457 -46.20 23.92 31.45
C ALA A 457 -46.27 24.85 30.20
N SER A 458 -46.84 24.35 29.09
CA SER A 458 -47.67 24.98 27.99
C SER A 458 -47.32 26.39 27.42
N ALA A 459 -47.43 26.74 26.11
CA ALA A 459 -48.35 26.35 25.02
C ALA A 459 -47.88 26.89 23.63
N SER A 460 -48.28 26.20 22.55
CA SER A 460 -48.49 26.65 21.13
C SER A 460 -47.45 27.50 20.38
N ASP A 461 -46.85 26.97 19.31
CA ASP A 461 -47.29 27.26 17.92
C ASP A 461 -46.63 26.28 16.92
N ALA A 462 -47.27 26.10 15.76
CA ALA A 462 -46.97 25.07 14.77
C ALA A 462 -45.96 25.52 13.69
N SER A 463 -44.94 24.70 13.43
CA SER A 463 -44.35 24.53 12.10
C SER A 463 -43.55 23.22 12.02
N GLU A 464 -43.54 22.63 10.83
CA GLU A 464 -43.04 21.29 10.51
C GLU A 464 -41.51 21.18 10.70
N ASP A 465 -41.09 20.36 11.67
CA ASP A 465 -39.70 19.91 11.81
C ASP A 465 -39.69 18.40 12.08
N GLU A 466 -38.73 17.68 11.47
CA GLU A 466 -38.60 16.22 11.55
C GLU A 466 -38.25 15.79 12.99
N GLY A 467 -39.31 15.58 13.77
CA GLY A 467 -39.26 15.24 15.18
C GLY A 467 -38.51 13.93 15.46
N HIS A 468 -37.46 14.04 16.27
CA HIS A 468 -36.83 12.95 16.99
C HIS A 468 -37.84 12.25 17.91
N ARG A 469 -38.53 11.23 17.40
CA ARG A 469 -39.21 10.23 18.25
C ARG A 469 -38.16 9.43 19.01
N ALA A 470 -38.38 9.24 20.31
CA ALA A 470 -37.60 8.29 21.10
C ALA A 470 -37.67 6.90 20.42
N PRO A 471 -36.53 6.22 20.18
CA PRO A 471 -36.51 5.00 19.38
C PRO A 471 -37.32 3.90 20.06
N SER A 472 -38.29 3.32 19.35
CA SER A 472 -39.02 2.15 19.82
C SER A 472 -38.07 0.96 19.97
N SER A 473 -38.45 -0.05 20.77
CA SER A 473 -37.68 -1.30 20.88
C SER A 473 -37.39 -1.91 19.50
N THR A 474 -38.33 -1.80 18.56
CA THR A 474 -38.20 -2.25 17.18
C THR A 474 -37.17 -1.45 16.40
N ASP A 475 -37.14 -0.12 16.54
CA ASP A 475 -36.14 0.74 15.86
C ASP A 475 -34.72 0.41 16.30
N VAL A 476 -34.54 0.10 17.58
CA VAL A 476 -33.25 -0.35 18.12
C VAL A 476 -32.83 -1.68 17.48
N MET A 477 -33.76 -2.64 17.34
CA MET A 477 -33.50 -3.92 16.68
C MET A 477 -33.18 -3.76 15.20
N VAL A 478 -33.90 -2.89 14.47
CA VAL A 478 -33.61 -2.57 13.06
C VAL A 478 -32.20 -1.99 12.93
N LYS A 479 -31.82 -1.02 13.76
CA LYS A 479 -30.45 -0.45 13.76
C LYS A 479 -29.39 -1.50 14.09
N LYS A 480 -29.66 -2.43 15.01
CA LYS A 480 -28.75 -3.56 15.32
C LYS A 480 -28.62 -4.52 14.14
N MET A 481 -29.72 -4.84 13.44
CA MET A 481 -29.72 -5.69 12.25
C MET A 481 -28.87 -5.07 11.12
N VAL A 482 -29.06 -3.78 10.84
CA VAL A 482 -28.29 -3.03 9.84
C VAL A 482 -26.80 -3.01 10.20
N ARG A 483 -26.46 -2.73 11.46
CA ARG A 483 -25.06 -2.77 11.93
C ARG A 483 -24.42 -4.15 11.80
N LEU A 484 -25.16 -5.22 12.14
CA LEU A 484 -24.69 -6.58 11.95
C LEU A 484 -24.44 -6.85 10.45
N ALA A 485 -25.36 -6.45 9.57
CA ALA A 485 -25.23 -6.62 8.14
C ALA A 485 -23.97 -5.92 7.58
N LEU A 486 -23.81 -4.62 7.86
CA LEU A 486 -22.67 -3.84 7.35
C LEU A 486 -21.32 -4.32 7.89
N SER A 487 -21.25 -4.65 9.18
CA SER A 487 -20.00 -5.17 9.79
C SER A 487 -19.64 -6.56 9.29
N SER A 488 -20.64 -7.43 9.06
CA SER A 488 -20.43 -8.74 8.45
C SER A 488 -19.95 -8.62 7.00
N GLU A 489 -20.46 -7.66 6.23
CA GLU A 489 -19.98 -7.42 4.86
C GLU A 489 -18.54 -6.91 4.83
N TYR A 490 -18.24 -5.92 5.68
CA TYR A 490 -16.87 -5.41 5.83
C TYR A 490 -15.86 -6.54 6.18
N ALA A 491 -16.27 -7.52 6.99
CA ALA A 491 -15.46 -8.67 7.35
C ALA A 491 -15.58 -9.88 6.41
N ARG A 492 -16.38 -9.78 5.34
CA ARG A 492 -16.76 -10.88 4.43
C ARG A 492 -17.29 -12.15 5.12
N LEU A 493 -18.03 -11.99 6.22
CA LEU A 493 -18.59 -13.11 6.99
C LEU A 493 -20.06 -13.38 6.65
N PRO A 494 -20.49 -14.65 6.55
CA PRO A 494 -21.90 -14.99 6.40
C PRO A 494 -22.68 -14.69 7.69
N ILE A 495 -23.87 -14.12 7.56
CA ILE A 495 -24.76 -13.76 8.66
C ILE A 495 -25.70 -14.94 8.94
N ARG A 496 -25.56 -15.62 10.08
CA ARG A 496 -26.40 -16.80 10.40
C ARG A 496 -27.68 -16.41 11.14
N ARG A 497 -28.76 -17.19 10.98
CA ARG A 497 -30.02 -16.97 11.72
C ARG A 497 -29.84 -17.01 13.24
N THR A 498 -28.90 -17.82 13.71
CA THR A 498 -28.50 -17.90 15.13
C THR A 498 -27.87 -16.61 15.62
N ASP A 499 -26.99 -15.98 14.82
CA ASP A 499 -26.32 -14.73 15.18
C ASP A 499 -27.32 -13.57 15.24
N ILE A 500 -28.28 -13.54 14.31
CA ILE A 500 -29.37 -12.56 14.33
C ILE A 500 -30.21 -12.74 15.60
N SER A 501 -30.53 -13.97 15.98
CA SER A 501 -31.31 -14.23 17.20
C SER A 501 -30.55 -13.76 18.44
N ALA A 502 -29.26 -14.09 18.56
CA ALA A 502 -28.46 -13.75 19.73
C ALA A 502 -28.12 -12.26 19.82
N LYS A 503 -27.73 -11.62 18.70
CA LYS A 503 -27.16 -10.25 18.70
C LYS A 503 -28.19 -9.16 18.43
N VAL A 504 -29.29 -9.49 17.75
CA VAL A 504 -30.30 -8.50 17.31
C VAL A 504 -31.59 -8.64 18.12
N LEU A 505 -32.15 -9.84 18.19
CA LEU A 505 -33.52 -10.07 18.69
C LEU A 505 -33.59 -10.42 20.19
N GLY A 506 -32.55 -11.06 20.75
CA GLY A 506 -32.57 -11.58 22.13
C GLY A 506 -33.48 -12.81 22.30
N GLU A 507 -33.61 -13.30 23.54
CA GLU A 507 -34.31 -14.56 23.86
C GLU A 507 -35.81 -14.56 23.50
N GLN A 508 -36.49 -13.40 23.59
CA GLN A 508 -37.93 -13.29 23.31
C GLN A 508 -38.26 -12.69 21.92
N GLY A 509 -37.27 -12.20 21.16
CA GLY A 509 -37.50 -11.44 19.93
C GLY A 509 -37.70 -12.29 18.65
N ALA A 510 -37.72 -13.62 18.75
CA ALA A 510 -37.83 -14.50 17.57
C ALA A 510 -39.08 -14.23 16.72
N ARG A 511 -40.21 -13.85 17.34
CA ARG A 511 -41.48 -13.51 16.67
C ARG A 511 -41.41 -12.22 15.86
N GLN A 512 -40.46 -11.33 16.17
CA GLN A 512 -40.30 -10.03 15.52
C GLN A 512 -39.32 -10.07 14.34
N PHE A 513 -38.70 -11.22 14.06
CA PHE A 513 -37.70 -11.37 13.00
C PHE A 513 -38.19 -10.83 11.66
N LYS A 514 -39.40 -11.22 11.21
CA LYS A 514 -39.92 -10.80 9.89
C LYS A 514 -40.04 -9.29 9.79
N LEU A 515 -40.67 -8.66 10.78
CA LEU A 515 -40.83 -7.20 10.84
C LEU A 515 -39.47 -6.49 10.86
N VAL A 516 -38.57 -6.91 11.74
CA VAL A 516 -37.22 -6.29 11.87
C VAL A 516 -36.39 -6.50 10.60
N PHE A 517 -36.47 -7.68 10.00
CA PHE A 517 -35.75 -8.00 8.76
C PHE A 517 -36.25 -7.17 7.58
N ASP A 518 -37.57 -7.06 7.42
CA ASP A 518 -38.18 -6.31 6.32
C ASP A 518 -37.89 -4.80 6.43
N GLU A 519 -37.94 -4.23 7.64
CA GLU A 519 -37.57 -2.83 7.87
C GLU A 519 -36.05 -2.59 7.71
N ALA A 520 -35.20 -3.52 8.17
CA ALA A 520 -33.76 -3.42 7.96
C ALA A 520 -33.40 -3.48 6.46
N GLN A 521 -34.10 -4.29 5.67
CA GLN A 521 -33.92 -4.35 4.21
C GLN A 521 -34.28 -3.02 3.53
N LYS A 522 -35.32 -2.32 4.00
CA LYS A 522 -35.65 -0.98 3.50
C LYS A 522 -34.53 0.02 3.79
N VAL A 523 -34.00 0.00 5.01
CA VAL A 523 -32.88 0.89 5.41
C VAL A 523 -31.63 0.59 4.60
N LEU A 524 -31.25 -0.68 4.45
CA LEU A 524 -30.08 -1.08 3.66
C LEU A 524 -30.21 -0.63 2.20
N ARG A 525 -31.38 -0.79 1.58
CA ARG A 525 -31.60 -0.39 0.18
C ARG A 525 -31.58 1.12 0.02
N HIS A 526 -32.36 1.84 0.82
CA HIS A 526 -32.57 3.28 0.64
C HIS A 526 -31.36 4.11 1.07
N ARG A 527 -30.67 3.73 2.15
CA ARG A 527 -29.57 4.54 2.70
C ARG A 527 -28.20 4.06 2.26
N PHE A 528 -28.03 2.77 2.06
CA PHE A 528 -26.71 2.17 1.79
C PHE A 528 -26.59 1.58 0.39
N GLY A 529 -27.67 1.52 -0.41
CA GLY A 529 -27.64 0.88 -1.72
C GLY A 529 -27.25 -0.59 -1.63
N MET A 530 -27.66 -1.28 -0.56
CA MET A 530 -27.31 -2.67 -0.28
C MET A 530 -28.55 -3.49 0.08
N GLN A 531 -28.46 -4.81 -0.01
CA GLN A 531 -29.49 -5.70 0.50
C GLN A 531 -28.91 -7.01 1.03
N MET A 532 -29.58 -7.59 2.01
CA MET A 532 -29.28 -8.95 2.46
C MET A 532 -29.89 -9.97 1.50
N ILE A 533 -29.09 -10.94 1.05
CA ILE A 533 -29.51 -12.02 0.16
C ILE A 533 -29.29 -13.35 0.89
N GLU A 534 -30.30 -14.23 0.84
CA GLU A 534 -30.19 -15.57 1.44
C GLU A 534 -29.21 -16.43 0.62
N LEU A 535 -28.20 -16.97 1.30
CA LEU A 535 -27.23 -17.86 0.69
C LEU A 535 -27.85 -19.25 0.44
N PRO A 536 -27.52 -19.93 -0.67
CA PRO A 536 -27.93 -21.31 -0.91
C PRO A 536 -27.49 -22.24 0.23
N ALA A 537 -28.32 -23.22 0.55
CA ALA A 537 -27.95 -24.26 1.50
C ALA A 537 -26.69 -24.99 1.00
N LYS A 538 -25.75 -25.29 1.92
CA LYS A 538 -24.57 -26.09 1.58
C LYS A 538 -25.01 -27.44 1.04
N GLU A 539 -24.48 -27.82 -0.12
CA GLU A 539 -24.77 -29.13 -0.73
C GLU A 539 -24.25 -30.24 0.18
N LYS A 540 -25.09 -31.27 0.37
CA LYS A 540 -24.77 -32.44 1.18
C LYS A 540 -24.20 -33.51 0.25
N VAL A 541 -22.88 -33.47 0.08
CA VAL A 541 -22.22 -34.23 -0.99
C VAL A 541 -21.74 -35.59 -0.50
N THR A 542 -21.30 -35.68 0.76
CA THR A 542 -20.83 -36.94 1.36
C THR A 542 -21.96 -37.94 1.61
N ILE A 543 -21.66 -39.24 1.57
CA ILE A 543 -22.63 -40.33 1.84
C ILE A 543 -23.25 -40.17 3.23
N THR A 544 -22.42 -39.80 4.21
CA THR A 544 -22.82 -39.57 5.61
C THR A 544 -23.76 -38.38 5.74
N GLN A 545 -23.48 -37.27 5.04
CA GLN A 545 -24.37 -36.09 5.03
C GLN A 545 -25.69 -36.37 4.30
N ARG A 546 -25.68 -37.14 3.21
CA ARG A 546 -26.91 -37.54 2.49
C ARG A 546 -27.81 -38.43 3.35
N ARG A 547 -27.23 -39.42 4.04
CA ARG A 547 -27.96 -40.29 5.00
C ARG A 547 -28.49 -39.51 6.20
N ALA A 548 -27.73 -38.56 6.74
CA ALA A 548 -28.19 -37.68 7.82
C ALA A 548 -29.32 -36.72 7.36
N ALA A 549 -29.30 -36.27 6.10
CA ALA A 549 -30.35 -35.44 5.53
C ALA A 549 -31.69 -36.17 5.37
N GLN A 550 -31.65 -37.45 5.00
CA GLN A 550 -32.83 -38.29 4.83
C GLN A 550 -33.56 -38.58 6.16
N ARG A 551 -32.89 -38.39 7.30
CA ARG A 551 -33.47 -38.56 8.65
C ARG A 551 -34.22 -37.32 9.16
N VAL A 552 -34.24 -36.21 8.41
CA VAL A 552 -34.83 -34.93 8.83
C VAL A 552 -35.95 -34.54 7.87
N GLU A 553 -37.21 -34.64 8.31
CA GLU A 553 -38.41 -34.40 7.47
C GLU A 553 -38.61 -32.93 7.06
N LYS A 554 -38.08 -31.95 7.83
CA LYS A 554 -38.13 -30.52 7.48
C LYS A 554 -36.78 -29.82 7.75
N PRO A 555 -36.21 -29.09 6.76
CA PRO A 555 -35.01 -28.29 6.99
C PRO A 555 -35.28 -27.19 8.03
N SER A 556 -34.45 -27.12 9.07
CA SER A 556 -34.58 -26.13 10.15
C SER A 556 -34.32 -24.71 9.62
N THR A 557 -35.15 -23.74 9.99
CA THR A 557 -34.92 -22.32 9.70
C THR A 557 -33.67 -21.76 10.38
N ALA A 558 -33.14 -22.47 11.39
CA ALA A 558 -31.89 -22.13 12.07
C ALA A 558 -30.64 -22.26 11.17
N THR A 559 -30.73 -22.98 10.05
CA THR A 559 -29.60 -23.15 9.12
C THR A 559 -29.53 -22.09 8.03
N LYS A 560 -30.48 -21.14 8.00
CA LYS A 560 -30.46 -20.03 7.03
C LYS A 560 -29.32 -19.07 7.33
N SER A 561 -28.67 -18.61 6.26
CA SER A 561 -27.62 -17.60 6.31
C SER A 561 -27.79 -16.59 5.19
N TRP A 562 -27.34 -15.37 5.42
CA TRP A 562 -27.40 -14.28 4.46
C TRP A 562 -26.00 -13.70 4.22
N MET A 563 -25.84 -13.04 3.09
CA MET A 563 -24.74 -12.12 2.81
C MET A 563 -25.32 -10.76 2.41
N VAL A 564 -24.50 -9.71 2.40
CA VAL A 564 -24.93 -8.40 1.91
C VAL A 564 -24.38 -8.21 0.50
N MET A 565 -25.17 -7.63 -0.39
CA MET A 565 -24.74 -7.29 -1.73
C MET A 565 -25.14 -5.86 -2.08
N SER A 566 -24.31 -5.20 -2.87
CA SER A 566 -24.65 -3.90 -3.46
C SER A 566 -25.80 -4.05 -4.45
N THR A 567 -26.79 -3.16 -4.32
CA THR A 567 -27.87 -2.97 -5.29
C THR A 567 -27.57 -1.84 -6.26
N LEU A 568 -26.38 -1.22 -6.17
CA LEU A 568 -26.00 -0.13 -7.06
C LEU A 568 -25.80 -0.65 -8.50
N PRO A 569 -26.10 0.17 -9.53
CA PRO A 569 -25.76 -0.14 -10.93
C PRO A 569 -24.25 -0.35 -11.13
N PRO A 570 -23.81 -1.12 -12.15
CA PRO A 570 -22.38 -1.40 -12.38
C PRO A 570 -21.48 -0.16 -12.46
N SER A 571 -21.96 0.94 -13.02
CA SER A 571 -21.24 2.23 -13.10
C SER A 571 -20.88 2.83 -11.75
N PHE A 572 -21.58 2.42 -10.68
CA PHE A 572 -21.37 2.89 -9.31
C PHE A 572 -20.76 1.80 -8.40
N ARG A 573 -20.37 0.65 -8.96
CA ARG A 573 -19.66 -0.41 -8.24
C ARG A 573 -18.15 -0.24 -8.37
N THR A 574 -17.69 0.99 -8.15
CA THR A 574 -16.28 1.33 -8.19
C THR A 574 -15.71 1.37 -6.77
N PRO A 575 -14.41 1.12 -6.57
CA PRO A 575 -13.78 1.16 -5.24
C PRO A 575 -13.94 2.52 -4.52
N GLU A 576 -14.16 3.61 -5.26
CA GLU A 576 -14.39 4.94 -4.70
C GLU A 576 -15.77 5.07 -4.02
N ILE A 577 -16.76 4.30 -4.46
CA ILE A 577 -18.14 4.34 -3.95
C ILE A 577 -18.41 3.17 -3.00
N LEU A 578 -17.88 1.99 -3.34
CA LEU A 578 -17.92 0.79 -2.52
C LEU A 578 -16.49 0.50 -2.05
N PRO A 579 -16.07 1.06 -0.91
CA PRO A 579 -14.72 0.87 -0.42
C PRO A 579 -14.44 -0.62 -0.19
N PRO A 580 -13.16 -1.03 -0.30
CA PRO A 580 -12.77 -2.42 -0.09
C PRO A 580 -13.20 -2.89 1.30
N SER A 581 -13.32 -4.22 1.42
CA SER A 581 -13.60 -4.89 2.69
C SER A 581 -12.45 -4.67 3.70
N LYS A 582 -12.27 -5.51 4.73
CA LYS A 582 -11.11 -5.46 5.64
C LYS A 582 -9.71 -5.52 4.94
N ALA A 583 -9.65 -5.59 3.61
CA ALA A 583 -8.43 -5.42 2.84
C ALA A 583 -7.93 -3.96 2.92
N PRO A 584 -6.65 -3.71 3.22
CA PRO A 584 -6.14 -2.36 3.46
C PRO A 584 -6.04 -1.50 2.19
N THR A 585 -6.13 -2.10 0.99
CA THR A 585 -6.08 -1.36 -0.29
C THR A 585 -7.04 -1.95 -1.34
N SER A 586 -7.47 -1.12 -2.29
CA SER A 586 -8.26 -1.55 -3.46
C SER A 586 -7.52 -2.58 -4.33
N PHE A 587 -6.19 -2.44 -4.42
CA PHE A 587 -5.33 -3.41 -5.11
C PHE A 587 -5.44 -4.79 -4.46
N LEU A 588 -5.25 -4.89 -3.14
CA LEU A 588 -5.36 -6.18 -2.43
C LEU A 588 -6.76 -6.79 -2.52
N ASP A 589 -7.81 -5.97 -2.46
CA ASP A 589 -9.20 -6.44 -2.61
C ASP A 589 -9.47 -6.95 -4.05
N SER A 590 -8.91 -6.27 -5.06
CA SER A 590 -8.98 -6.69 -6.46
C SER A 590 -8.16 -7.97 -6.73
N THR A 591 -6.96 -8.07 -6.15
CA THR A 591 -6.14 -9.28 -6.22
C THR A 591 -6.83 -10.45 -5.52
N TYR A 592 -7.47 -10.21 -4.38
CA TYR A 592 -8.24 -11.23 -3.66
C TYR A 592 -9.41 -11.72 -4.49
N THR A 593 -10.12 -10.77 -5.11
CA THR A 593 -11.20 -11.01 -6.05
C THR A 593 -10.78 -11.82 -7.25
N ALA A 594 -9.64 -11.47 -7.87
CA ALA A 594 -9.08 -12.21 -8.98
C ALA A 594 -8.73 -13.66 -8.59
N LEU A 595 -8.08 -13.86 -7.43
CA LEU A 595 -7.68 -15.18 -6.96
C LEU A 595 -8.87 -16.08 -6.65
N TYR A 596 -9.86 -15.62 -5.89
CA TYR A 596 -11.03 -16.46 -5.62
C TYR A 596 -11.86 -16.71 -6.89
N THR A 597 -11.95 -15.73 -7.80
CA THR A 597 -12.68 -15.88 -9.07
C THR A 597 -12.00 -16.91 -9.97
N PHE A 598 -10.67 -16.90 -10.02
CA PHE A 598 -9.88 -17.91 -10.72
C PHE A 598 -10.10 -19.31 -10.13
N ILE A 599 -9.94 -19.49 -8.82
CA ILE A 599 -10.11 -20.80 -8.17
C ILE A 599 -11.54 -21.33 -8.37
N ILE A 600 -12.56 -20.49 -8.18
CA ILE A 600 -13.96 -20.84 -8.43
C ILE A 600 -14.18 -21.25 -9.89
N SER A 601 -13.54 -20.55 -10.85
CA SER A 601 -13.62 -20.90 -12.26
C SER A 601 -12.99 -22.27 -12.55
N VAL A 602 -11.82 -22.57 -11.97
CA VAL A 602 -11.17 -23.89 -12.11
C VAL A 602 -12.05 -25.02 -11.58
N ILE A 603 -12.68 -24.83 -10.40
CA ILE A 603 -13.59 -25.81 -9.81
C ILE A 603 -14.84 -25.99 -10.68
N THR A 604 -15.44 -24.89 -11.11
CA THR A 604 -16.67 -24.90 -11.92
C THR A 604 -16.45 -25.62 -13.25
N LEU A 605 -15.36 -25.27 -13.97
CA LEU A 605 -14.99 -25.89 -15.25
C LEU A 605 -14.49 -27.34 -15.11
N SER A 606 -14.14 -27.76 -13.88
CA SER A 606 -13.79 -29.16 -13.57
C SER A 606 -15.00 -30.05 -13.30
N GLY A 607 -16.22 -29.54 -13.45
CA GLY A 607 -17.47 -30.29 -13.18
C GLY A 607 -18.12 -29.95 -11.83
N GLY A 608 -17.69 -28.87 -11.17
CA GLY A 608 -18.28 -28.38 -9.92
C GLY A 608 -17.58 -28.85 -8.64
N SER A 609 -16.70 -29.84 -8.75
CA SER A 609 -15.82 -30.29 -7.67
C SER A 609 -14.43 -30.68 -8.21
N ILE A 610 -13.41 -30.62 -7.35
CA ILE A 610 -12.03 -30.97 -7.71
C ILE A 610 -11.28 -31.57 -6.52
N LEU A 611 -10.51 -32.63 -6.77
CA LEU A 611 -9.59 -33.19 -5.77
C LEU A 611 -8.44 -32.22 -5.48
N GLU A 612 -7.98 -32.16 -4.23
CA GLU A 612 -6.89 -31.26 -3.79
C GLU A 612 -5.64 -31.41 -4.67
N GLN A 613 -5.19 -32.64 -4.93
CA GLN A 613 -4.04 -32.93 -5.81
C GLN A 613 -4.19 -32.34 -7.23
N LYS A 614 -5.41 -32.33 -7.76
CA LYS A 614 -5.70 -31.79 -9.09
C LYS A 614 -5.74 -30.25 -9.04
N LEU A 615 -6.29 -29.67 -7.97
CA LEU A 615 -6.26 -28.23 -7.73
C LEU A 615 -4.82 -27.72 -7.60
N ASP A 616 -3.98 -28.40 -6.82
CA ASP A 616 -2.57 -28.06 -6.63
C ASP A 616 -1.80 -28.05 -7.95
N ARG A 617 -2.09 -29.00 -8.85
CA ARG A 617 -1.51 -29.02 -10.20
C ARG A 617 -1.90 -27.77 -11.01
N TYR A 618 -3.13 -27.26 -10.89
CA TYR A 618 -3.52 -26.01 -11.54
C TYR A 618 -2.85 -24.80 -10.89
N LEU A 619 -2.83 -24.73 -9.56
CA LEU A 619 -2.18 -23.65 -8.82
C LEU A 619 -0.68 -23.55 -9.15
N LYS A 620 -0.01 -24.71 -9.29
CA LYS A 620 1.39 -24.79 -9.70
C LYS A 620 1.64 -24.27 -11.11
N ARG A 621 0.73 -24.50 -12.05
CA ARG A 621 0.84 -23.96 -13.43
C ARG A 621 0.71 -22.44 -13.48
N THR A 622 0.11 -21.86 -12.45
CA THR A 622 -0.03 -20.42 -12.28
C THR A 622 0.97 -19.84 -11.27
N ASN A 623 1.99 -20.60 -10.86
CA ASN A 623 3.02 -20.21 -9.90
C ASN A 623 2.47 -19.70 -8.55
N ILE A 624 1.36 -20.27 -8.08
CA ILE A 624 0.71 -19.89 -6.80
C ILE A 624 0.48 -21.08 -5.89
N GLU A 625 1.29 -22.13 -5.97
CA GLU A 625 1.15 -23.34 -5.15
C GLU A 625 1.64 -23.16 -3.70
N GLN A 626 2.62 -22.28 -3.47
CA GLN A 626 3.16 -21.99 -2.12
C GLN A 626 2.71 -20.64 -1.59
N TYR A 627 2.77 -19.60 -2.43
CA TYR A 627 2.45 -18.23 -2.08
C TYR A 627 1.55 -17.62 -3.14
N THR A 628 0.59 -16.84 -2.67
CA THR A 628 -0.17 -15.90 -3.50
C THR A 628 0.28 -14.48 -3.16
N PRO A 629 -0.03 -13.46 -3.98
CA PRO A 629 0.24 -12.06 -3.63
C PRO A 629 -0.44 -11.54 -2.35
N ILE A 630 -1.19 -12.38 -1.63
CA ILE A 630 -1.96 -12.01 -0.43
C ILE A 630 -1.44 -12.75 0.81
N ASP A 631 -1.20 -14.05 0.68
CA ASP A 631 -0.75 -14.91 1.78
C ASP A 631 -0.22 -16.23 1.18
N ARG A 632 0.31 -17.10 2.03
CA ARG A 632 0.53 -18.50 1.71
C ARG A 632 -0.74 -19.15 1.15
N THR A 633 -0.58 -19.99 0.14
CA THR A 633 -1.71 -20.60 -0.57
C THR A 633 -2.61 -21.42 0.35
N ASP A 634 -2.05 -22.14 1.32
CA ASP A 634 -2.82 -22.89 2.31
C ASP A 634 -3.66 -21.98 3.23
N ARG A 635 -3.10 -20.83 3.63
CA ARG A 635 -3.81 -19.81 4.43
C ARG A 635 -4.91 -19.13 3.63
N LEU A 636 -4.66 -18.84 2.35
CA LEU A 636 -5.67 -18.33 1.44
C LEU A 636 -6.84 -19.31 1.29
N LEU A 637 -6.58 -20.60 1.03
CA LEU A 637 -7.65 -21.60 0.89
C LEU A 637 -8.46 -21.76 2.19
N GLN A 638 -7.80 -21.75 3.35
CA GLN A 638 -8.48 -21.74 4.66
C GLN A 638 -9.38 -20.51 4.82
N ARG A 639 -8.88 -19.32 4.44
CA ARG A 639 -9.63 -18.08 4.48
C ARG A 639 -10.85 -18.10 3.56
N LEU A 640 -10.69 -18.58 2.32
CA LEU A 640 -11.79 -18.73 1.36
C LEU A 640 -12.86 -19.70 1.85
N CYS A 641 -12.48 -20.77 2.57
CA CYS A 641 -13.43 -21.66 3.22
C CYS A 641 -14.19 -20.97 4.37
N LYS A 642 -13.49 -20.15 5.18
CA LYS A 642 -14.09 -19.40 6.30
C LYS A 642 -15.08 -18.34 5.83
N GLU A 643 -14.76 -17.64 4.74
CA GLU A 643 -15.59 -16.60 4.13
C GLU A 643 -16.71 -17.17 3.24
N GLY A 644 -16.69 -18.50 2.98
CA GLY A 644 -17.77 -19.22 2.30
C GLY A 644 -17.67 -19.22 0.77
N TYR A 645 -16.52 -18.85 0.21
CA TYR A 645 -16.20 -18.98 -1.21
C TYR A 645 -15.96 -20.44 -1.61
N LEU A 646 -15.39 -21.24 -0.71
CA LEU A 646 -15.08 -22.65 -0.94
C LEU A 646 -15.70 -23.54 0.15
N VAL A 647 -15.92 -24.80 -0.19
CA VAL A 647 -16.21 -25.88 0.76
C VAL A 647 -15.14 -26.95 0.58
N ARG A 648 -14.43 -27.26 1.66
CA ARG A 648 -13.45 -28.34 1.73
C ARG A 648 -14.09 -29.56 2.38
N ASN A 649 -14.32 -30.61 1.60
CA ASN A 649 -14.80 -31.91 2.08
C ASN A 649 -13.62 -32.83 2.36
N ARG A 650 -13.71 -33.58 3.45
CA ARG A 650 -12.72 -34.57 3.89
C ARG A 650 -13.45 -35.89 4.05
N GLU A 651 -13.08 -36.89 3.26
CA GLU A 651 -13.58 -38.27 3.38
C GLU A 651 -12.42 -39.23 3.61
N MET A 652 -12.71 -40.36 4.27
CA MET A 652 -11.76 -41.45 4.42
C MET A 652 -12.20 -42.56 3.48
N ASP A 653 -11.39 -42.86 2.46
CA ASP A 653 -11.65 -43.94 1.50
C ASP A 653 -10.50 -44.95 1.59
N GLY A 654 -10.82 -46.21 1.89
CA GLY A 654 -9.80 -47.27 2.04
C GLY A 654 -8.74 -47.05 3.13
N GLY A 655 -8.90 -46.06 4.02
CA GLY A 655 -7.90 -45.66 5.03
C GLY A 655 -7.03 -44.47 4.63
N GLU A 656 -7.16 -43.99 3.39
CA GLU A 656 -6.52 -42.76 2.91
C GLU A 656 -7.47 -41.57 3.00
N GLU A 657 -6.89 -40.40 3.26
CA GLU A 657 -7.63 -39.15 3.33
C GLU A 657 -7.81 -38.56 1.93
N VAL A 658 -9.06 -38.44 1.50
CA VAL A 658 -9.43 -37.81 0.23
C VAL A 658 -10.03 -36.44 0.51
N ILE A 659 -9.42 -35.39 -0.05
CA ILE A 659 -9.87 -34.01 0.10
C ILE A 659 -10.38 -33.49 -1.24
N GLU A 660 -11.60 -32.95 -1.21
CA GLU A 660 -12.28 -32.39 -2.37
C GLU A 660 -12.73 -30.95 -2.08
N TYR A 661 -12.48 -30.04 -3.03
CA TYR A 661 -12.94 -28.66 -2.99
C TYR A 661 -14.14 -28.46 -3.91
N MET A 662 -15.12 -27.71 -3.42
CA MET A 662 -16.32 -27.31 -4.15
C MET A 662 -16.56 -25.81 -3.98
N VAL A 663 -17.35 -25.21 -4.87
CA VAL A 663 -17.75 -23.80 -4.75
C VAL A 663 -18.72 -23.64 -3.57
N GLY A 664 -18.37 -22.76 -2.64
CA GLY A 664 -19.19 -22.45 -1.48
C GLY A 664 -20.36 -21.50 -1.80
N PRO A 665 -21.34 -21.37 -0.89
CA PRO A 665 -22.55 -20.59 -1.13
C PRO A 665 -22.30 -19.12 -1.53
N ARG A 666 -21.28 -18.47 -0.96
CA ARG A 666 -20.93 -17.08 -1.31
C ARG A 666 -20.34 -17.00 -2.72
N GLY A 667 -19.46 -17.94 -3.07
CA GLY A 667 -18.86 -18.01 -4.41
C GLY A 667 -19.89 -18.22 -5.52
N LYS A 668 -20.95 -19.01 -5.25
CA LYS A 668 -22.06 -19.21 -6.19
C LYS A 668 -22.87 -17.95 -6.47
N ILE A 669 -22.94 -17.03 -5.51
CA ILE A 669 -23.72 -15.78 -5.61
C ILE A 669 -22.87 -14.64 -6.17
N GLU A 670 -21.66 -14.43 -5.66
CA GLU A 670 -20.81 -13.30 -6.08
C GLU A 670 -20.14 -13.52 -7.44
N VAL A 671 -19.66 -14.74 -7.70
CA VAL A 671 -19.00 -15.08 -8.97
C VAL A 671 -20.04 -15.69 -9.91
N GLY A 672 -20.66 -16.80 -9.49
CA GLY A 672 -21.69 -17.49 -10.27
C GLY A 672 -21.26 -17.88 -11.70
N GLU A 673 -22.22 -18.30 -12.51
CA GLU A 673 -21.96 -18.68 -13.91
C GLU A 673 -21.47 -17.48 -14.75
N SER A 674 -21.98 -16.27 -14.46
CA SER A 674 -21.64 -15.04 -15.17
C SER A 674 -20.20 -14.61 -14.93
N GLY A 675 -19.70 -14.69 -13.70
CA GLY A 675 -18.33 -14.34 -13.35
C GLY A 675 -17.32 -15.32 -13.95
N VAL A 676 -17.61 -16.62 -13.88
CA VAL A 676 -16.78 -17.66 -14.52
C VAL A 676 -16.75 -17.44 -16.04
N SER A 677 -17.91 -17.25 -16.67
CA SER A 677 -17.98 -17.01 -18.11
C SER A 677 -17.27 -15.71 -18.52
N GLY A 678 -17.37 -14.65 -17.70
CA GLY A 678 -16.68 -13.39 -17.90
C GLY A 678 -15.16 -13.53 -17.85
N LEU A 679 -14.64 -14.29 -16.87
CA LEU A 679 -13.21 -14.58 -16.78
C LEU A 679 -12.73 -15.37 -18.01
N VAL A 680 -13.44 -16.44 -18.39
CA VAL A 680 -13.07 -17.27 -19.54
C VAL A 680 -13.05 -16.43 -20.83
N ARG A 681 -14.06 -15.59 -21.08
CA ARG A 681 -14.06 -14.68 -22.24
C ARG A 681 -12.82 -13.78 -22.25
N LYS A 682 -12.48 -13.17 -21.12
CA LYS A 682 -11.30 -12.30 -21.01
C LYS A 682 -10.00 -13.04 -21.28
N VAL A 683 -9.82 -14.25 -20.75
CA VAL A 683 -8.62 -15.08 -20.98
C VAL A 683 -8.46 -15.45 -22.45
N TYR A 684 -9.56 -15.74 -23.15
CA TYR A 684 -9.56 -16.07 -24.58
C TYR A 684 -9.66 -14.83 -25.50
N GLY A 685 -9.55 -13.61 -24.97
CA GLY A 685 -9.57 -12.37 -25.76
C GLY A 685 -10.92 -12.08 -26.45
N ARG A 686 -12.04 -12.56 -25.88
CA ARG A 686 -13.39 -12.36 -26.42
C ARG A 686 -14.16 -11.29 -25.63
N ASN A 687 -14.96 -10.50 -26.34
CA ASN A 687 -15.92 -9.57 -25.73
C ASN A 687 -17.21 -10.30 -25.35
N ALA A 688 -18.00 -9.72 -24.44
CA ALA A 688 -19.33 -10.24 -24.15
C ALA A 688 -20.22 -10.09 -25.40
N PRO A 689 -20.97 -11.14 -25.81
CA PRO A 689 -21.87 -11.04 -26.95
C PRO A 689 -22.97 -10.01 -26.69
N ALA A 690 -23.36 -9.26 -27.72
CA ALA A 690 -24.55 -8.40 -27.67
C ALA A 690 -25.81 -9.26 -27.49
N GLU A 691 -26.85 -8.72 -26.84
CA GLU A 691 -28.12 -9.43 -26.66
C GLU A 691 -28.68 -9.86 -28.03
N GLY A 692 -28.75 -11.19 -28.26
CA GLY A 692 -29.27 -11.79 -29.50
C GLY A 692 -28.25 -12.57 -30.33
N GLU A 693 -26.94 -12.42 -30.10
CA GLU A 693 -25.88 -13.12 -30.86
C GLU A 693 -25.27 -14.29 -30.05
N ALA A 694 -26.10 -15.26 -29.66
CA ALA A 694 -25.63 -16.48 -29.02
C ALA A 694 -25.50 -17.62 -30.04
N ASN A 695 -24.67 -17.45 -31.07
CA ASN A 695 -24.45 -18.50 -32.07
C ASN A 695 -22.97 -18.71 -32.46
N ASP A 696 -22.05 -18.38 -31.57
CA ASP A 696 -20.63 -18.77 -31.69
C ASP A 696 -20.41 -20.12 -30.99
N ASP A 697 -19.67 -21.04 -31.63
CA ASP A 697 -19.34 -22.39 -31.10
C ASP A 697 -18.65 -22.31 -29.72
N PHE A 698 -17.90 -21.23 -29.50
CA PHE A 698 -17.30 -20.91 -28.22
C PHE A 698 -18.33 -20.71 -27.10
N GLU A 699 -19.37 -19.90 -27.31
CA GLU A 699 -20.41 -19.64 -26.31
C GLU A 699 -21.22 -20.90 -26.00
N ALA A 700 -21.47 -21.74 -27.02
CA ALA A 700 -22.13 -23.03 -26.83
C ALA A 700 -21.27 -24.00 -26.00
N LYS A 701 -19.94 -24.03 -26.23
CA LYS A 701 -18.98 -24.83 -25.43
C LYS A 701 -18.88 -24.31 -24.00
N LEU A 702 -18.85 -22.99 -23.82
CA LEU A 702 -18.78 -22.34 -22.51
C LEU A 702 -20.04 -22.65 -21.68
N ALA A 703 -21.22 -22.47 -22.26
CA ALA A 703 -22.49 -22.77 -21.59
C ALA A 703 -22.59 -24.25 -21.16
N ARG A 704 -22.12 -25.18 -22.01
CA ARG A 704 -22.04 -26.61 -21.64
C ARG A 704 -21.07 -26.87 -20.50
N SER A 705 -19.94 -26.16 -20.46
CA SER A 705 -18.87 -26.35 -19.46
C SER A 705 -19.21 -25.75 -18.10
N VAL A 706 -19.98 -24.67 -18.07
CA VAL A 706 -20.41 -23.99 -16.82
C VAL A 706 -21.68 -24.62 -16.23
N GLY A 707 -22.37 -25.49 -16.99
CA GLY A 707 -23.49 -26.29 -16.49
C GLY A 707 -24.88 -25.71 -16.76
N SER A 708 -25.01 -24.71 -17.64
CA SER A 708 -26.30 -24.13 -18.00
C SER A 708 -27.15 -25.13 -18.80
N ARG A 709 -27.90 -25.99 -18.12
CA ARG A 709 -29.02 -26.71 -18.75
C ARG A 709 -30.08 -25.68 -19.13
N ARG A 710 -30.15 -25.30 -20.41
CA ARG A 710 -31.33 -24.65 -20.98
C ARG A 710 -32.54 -25.54 -20.71
N THR A 711 -33.38 -25.18 -19.75
CA THR A 711 -34.78 -25.61 -19.74
C THR A 711 -35.43 -25.03 -20.99
N VAL A 712 -35.60 -25.85 -22.00
CA VAL A 712 -36.46 -25.54 -23.15
C VAL A 712 -37.88 -25.46 -22.62
N ASN A 713 -38.34 -24.24 -22.30
CA ASN A 713 -39.76 -23.95 -22.23
C ASN A 713 -40.17 -23.34 -23.57
N GLN A 714 -41.15 -23.99 -24.19
CA GLN A 714 -41.84 -23.56 -25.40
C GLN A 714 -42.39 -22.13 -25.27
N PRO A 715 -42.59 -21.41 -26.39
CA PRO A 715 -43.10 -20.05 -26.37
C PRO A 715 -44.57 -20.04 -25.95
N THR A 716 -44.90 -19.22 -24.95
CA THR A 716 -46.26 -18.75 -24.71
C THR A 716 -46.54 -17.58 -25.66
N GLU A 717 -47.31 -17.84 -26.71
CA GLU A 717 -47.98 -16.81 -27.50
C GLU A 717 -48.94 -16.03 -26.59
N THR A 718 -48.72 -14.72 -26.49
CA THR A 718 -49.77 -13.75 -26.18
C THR A 718 -50.45 -13.39 -27.48
N THR A 719 -51.64 -13.92 -27.73
CA THR A 719 -52.60 -13.34 -28.68
C THR A 719 -53.69 -12.62 -27.91
N GLY A 720 -53.71 -11.30 -28.06
CA GLY A 720 -54.92 -10.49 -27.89
C GLY A 720 -55.39 -10.07 -29.27
N ALA A 721 -56.33 -10.82 -29.85
CA ALA A 721 -57.27 -10.33 -30.86
C ALA A 721 -58.43 -11.32 -30.99
N THR A 722 -59.60 -10.87 -30.51
CA THR A 722 -60.96 -11.14 -31.02
C THR A 722 -61.36 -12.57 -31.38
N ALA A 723 -62.34 -13.05 -30.62
CA ALA A 723 -63.20 -14.19 -30.92
C ALA A 723 -63.81 -14.13 -32.33
N VAL A 724 -63.78 -15.28 -33.03
CA VAL A 724 -64.94 -15.89 -33.72
C VAL A 724 -64.76 -17.42 -33.62
N GLU A 725 -65.88 -18.09 -33.33
CA GLU A 725 -66.30 -19.51 -33.47
C GLU A 725 -65.38 -20.42 -34.32
N GLU A 726 -65.22 -21.74 -34.09
CA GLU A 726 -66.24 -22.74 -33.75
C GLU A 726 -65.56 -24.11 -33.48
N SER A 727 -66.15 -24.90 -32.57
CA SER A 727 -66.22 -26.37 -32.47
C SER A 727 -65.09 -27.31 -32.95
N GLY A 728 -64.78 -28.34 -32.13
CA GLY A 728 -64.35 -29.64 -32.69
C GLY A 728 -63.39 -30.52 -31.89
N GLN A 729 -63.90 -31.17 -30.83
CA GLN A 729 -63.70 -32.59 -30.49
C GLN A 729 -62.31 -33.28 -30.59
N ASN A 730 -61.86 -33.71 -29.39
CA ASN A 730 -61.58 -35.10 -28.99
C ASN A 730 -60.34 -35.90 -29.48
N ASN A 731 -59.48 -36.16 -28.47
CA ASN A 731 -59.13 -37.49 -27.92
C ASN A 731 -58.00 -38.36 -28.51
N ARG A 732 -57.17 -38.86 -27.55
CA ARG A 732 -56.49 -40.19 -27.49
C ARG A 732 -55.35 -40.41 -28.51
N GLN A 733 -54.30 -41.20 -28.28
CA GLN A 733 -53.84 -42.09 -27.20
C GLN A 733 -52.39 -42.49 -27.51
N ASN A 734 -51.61 -42.78 -26.46
CA ASN A 734 -50.61 -43.87 -26.34
C ASN A 734 -50.15 -44.64 -27.59
N ARG A 735 -48.81 -44.78 -27.78
CA ARG A 735 -48.09 -46.03 -27.46
C ARG A 735 -46.57 -46.00 -27.74
N ARG A 736 -45.87 -46.71 -26.85
CA ARG A 736 -44.51 -47.29 -26.92
C ARG A 736 -44.23 -48.12 -28.18
N SER A 737 -42.95 -48.22 -28.57
CA SER A 737 -42.26 -49.46 -29.00
C SER A 737 -40.84 -49.10 -29.50
N THR A 738 -39.76 -49.43 -28.79
CA THR A 738 -38.86 -50.61 -28.92
C THR A 738 -37.91 -50.66 -30.13
N ARG A 739 -36.61 -50.60 -29.79
CA ARG A 739 -35.38 -51.25 -30.34
C ARG A 739 -35.48 -52.00 -31.68
N ASN A 740 -34.46 -51.80 -32.53
CA ASN A 740 -33.72 -52.92 -33.11
C ASN A 740 -32.27 -52.59 -33.53
N ARG A 741 -31.41 -53.62 -33.53
CA ARG A 741 -29.98 -53.68 -33.93
C ARG A 741 -29.84 -54.32 -35.32
N GLY A 742 -28.74 -54.02 -36.02
CA GLY A 742 -28.14 -54.77 -37.15
C GLY A 742 -27.02 -53.91 -37.75
N VAL A 743 -25.71 -54.21 -37.61
CA VAL A 743 -24.85 -55.13 -38.41
C VAL A 743 -24.83 -54.70 -39.90
N GLY A 744 -23.71 -54.48 -40.61
CA GLY A 744 -22.28 -54.68 -40.37
C GLY A 744 -21.46 -54.21 -41.60
N ASP A 745 -20.14 -54.46 -41.57
CA ASP A 745 -19.17 -54.45 -42.70
C ASP A 745 -18.77 -53.08 -43.30
N ASN A 746 -17.54 -52.80 -43.72
CA ASN A 746 -16.19 -53.36 -43.58
C ASN A 746 -15.23 -52.33 -44.25
N ASP A 747 -13.92 -52.53 -44.08
CA ASP A 747 -12.82 -52.07 -44.96
C ASP A 747 -12.17 -50.68 -44.77
N ASP A 748 -11.00 -50.79 -44.14
CA ASP A 748 -9.66 -50.49 -44.70
C ASP A 748 -8.98 -49.11 -44.59
N ALA A 749 -7.75 -49.25 -44.07
CA ALA A 749 -6.47 -48.67 -44.50
C ALA A 749 -6.08 -47.26 -44.03
N ASP A 750 -5.34 -47.28 -42.92
CA ASP A 750 -3.89 -47.02 -42.84
C ASP A 750 -3.26 -45.62 -42.99
N TYR A 751 -2.37 -45.40 -42.02
CA TYR A 751 -1.08 -44.69 -42.00
C TYR A 751 -0.96 -43.17 -41.90
N ARG A 752 -0.55 -42.76 -40.68
CA ARG A 752 0.69 -42.05 -40.26
C ARG A 752 1.08 -40.75 -40.97
N GLY A 753 1.59 -39.74 -40.26
CA GLY A 753 2.27 -39.78 -38.95
C GLY A 753 2.29 -38.47 -38.20
#